data_AF-A0A0V0IZ53-F1
#
_entry.id   AF-A0A0V0IZ53-F1
#
_cell.length_a   1.000
_cell.length_b   1.000
_cell.length_c   1.000
_cell.angle_alpha   90.00
_cell.angle_beta   90.00
_cell.angle_gamma   90.00
#
_symmetry.space_group_name_H-M   'P 1'
#
loop_
_entity.id
_entity.type
_entity.pdbx_description
1 polymer ?
#
loop_
_entity_poly.entity_id
_entity_poly.type
_entity_poly.pdbx_seq_one_letter_code
_entity_poly.pdbx_strand_id
1 'polypeptide(L)'
;MGDFSQIKNVAKYAARLGQSFGSSKETLSVLRHEIEVIPDVKVHGTSYVFSDGIGKISADFARRVASKCGLQYTPSAFQIRYGGYKGVVAVDPYSSMKLSLRKSMSKYESDNNKLDVLGWSKYQPCYLNRQLVTLLSTLGVKDDVLEQKQKEAVDQLDAILHDSLKAQEALELMSPGENTNILKAMLNCGYMPDAEPFLSMMLQTFRASKLLDLRTRSRIFIPNGRAMMGCLDESRTLEYGQVFVQFTGAGHREFSEDLHPFNNSRSTNCNFILKGNVVVAKNPCLHPGDIRVLRAVDVPALHHMVDCVVFPQKGKRPHPNECSGSDLDGDIYFVCWDQDMIPPRQVQPMEYPPAPSIQLDHDVTIEEVEEYFTNYIVNDSLGIIANAHVVFADREPDMAMSDPCKKLAELFSIAVDFPKTGVPAEIPSQLRPKEYPDFMDKPDKTTYISERVIGKLFRKVKDKAPQASSIAIFTRDVARRSYDVDLEVDGFEDYIDEAFDYKTEYDNKLGNLMDYYGIKTEAEILSGGIMKASKTFDRRKDAEAISVAVRALRKEARTWFKRRNDIDDMLPKASAWYHVTYHPTYWGCYNQGLKRDHFISFPWCVYDQLIQIKKEKALNRPVLNLSSLRAQLSHKLVLK
;
A
#
# COMPACT_ATOMS: atom_id res chain seq x y z
N MET A 1 -21.35 14.58 14.72
CA MET A 1 -19.94 14.75 15.12
C MET A 1 -19.82 14.32 16.58
N GLY A 2 -20.16 15.15 17.56
CA GLY A 2 -20.22 14.80 18.98
C GLY A 2 -20.24 16.06 19.83
N ASP A 3 -20.15 15.91 21.15
CA ASP A 3 -19.90 16.98 22.10
C ASP A 3 -18.39 17.19 22.29
N PHE A 4 -17.92 18.37 21.92
CA PHE A 4 -16.52 18.78 22.02
C PHE A 4 -16.26 19.81 23.13
N SER A 5 -17.29 20.21 23.90
CA SER A 5 -17.21 21.27 24.94
C SER A 5 -16.15 20.99 26.01
N GLN A 6 -15.86 19.71 26.28
CA GLN A 6 -14.84 19.28 27.23
C GLN A 6 -13.40 19.43 26.71
N ILE A 7 -13.21 19.77 25.43
CA ILE A 7 -11.90 19.92 24.82
C ILE A 7 -11.50 21.40 24.84
N LYS A 8 -10.66 21.76 25.82
CA LYS A 8 -10.18 23.13 26.05
C LYS A 8 -8.86 23.46 25.36
N ASN A 9 -8.37 22.60 24.47
CA ASN A 9 -7.18 22.86 23.67
C ASN A 9 -7.59 22.99 22.19
N VAL A 10 -7.29 24.14 21.60
CA VAL A 10 -7.71 24.50 20.23
C VAL A 10 -7.23 23.48 19.19
N ALA A 11 -5.95 23.09 19.25
CA ALA A 11 -5.37 22.11 18.31
C ALA A 11 -6.06 20.75 18.42
N LYS A 12 -6.25 20.26 19.64
CA LYS A 12 -6.96 19.01 19.91
C LYS A 12 -8.41 19.10 19.46
N TYR A 13 -9.09 20.22 19.70
CA TYR A 13 -10.46 20.47 19.27
C TYR A 13 -10.57 20.37 17.74
N ALA A 14 -9.73 21.12 17.02
CA ALA A 14 -9.65 21.10 15.56
C ALA A 14 -9.36 19.69 15.02
N ALA A 15 -8.41 18.97 15.62
CA ALA A 15 -8.09 17.60 15.23
C ALA A 15 -9.25 16.61 15.45
N ARG A 16 -10.10 16.82 16.47
CA ARG A 16 -11.31 16.02 16.70
C ARG A 16 -12.46 16.40 15.77
N LEU A 17 -12.61 17.68 15.44
CA LEU A 17 -13.53 18.14 14.41
C LEU A 17 -13.21 17.47 13.06
N GLY A 18 -11.93 17.49 12.68
CA GLY A 18 -11.40 16.86 11.47
C GLY A 18 -11.69 15.36 11.33
N GLN A 19 -11.84 14.64 12.46
CA GLN A 19 -12.16 13.21 12.44
C GLN A 19 -13.52 12.88 11.85
N SER A 20 -14.45 13.84 11.79
CA SER A 20 -15.75 13.60 11.16
C SER A 20 -15.70 13.66 9.63
N PHE A 21 -14.61 14.17 9.05
CA PHE A 21 -14.46 14.35 7.60
C PHE A 21 -13.55 13.30 6.94
N GLY A 22 -12.97 12.38 7.71
CA GLY A 22 -12.13 11.33 7.13
C GLY A 22 -12.95 10.25 6.43
N SER A 23 -12.53 9.84 5.23
CA SER A 23 -13.12 8.73 4.47
C SER A 23 -13.27 7.46 5.32
N SER A 24 -14.46 6.88 5.32
CA SER A 24 -14.76 5.64 6.03
C SER A 24 -15.93 4.91 5.38
N LYS A 25 -16.14 3.65 5.74
CA LYS A 25 -17.29 2.85 5.30
C LYS A 25 -18.22 2.64 6.48
N GLU A 26 -19.41 3.26 6.44
CA GLU A 26 -20.47 2.98 7.41
C GLU A 26 -20.88 1.50 7.29
N THR A 27 -20.93 0.80 8.43
CA THR A 27 -21.26 -0.62 8.47
C THR A 27 -22.59 -0.90 9.14
N LEU A 28 -22.60 -1.08 10.46
CA LEU A 28 -23.73 -1.54 11.26
C LEU A 28 -23.98 -0.58 12.42
N SER A 29 -25.22 -0.52 12.89
CA SER A 29 -25.55 0.14 14.15
C SER A 29 -25.26 -0.79 15.33
N VAL A 30 -24.68 -0.24 16.39
CA VAL A 30 -24.38 -0.92 17.66
C VAL A 30 -25.03 -0.13 18.78
N LEU A 31 -25.93 -0.75 19.54
CA LEU A 31 -26.62 -0.07 20.63
C LEU A 31 -25.75 -0.03 21.89
N ARG A 32 -26.00 0.94 22.79
CA ARG A 32 -25.22 1.10 24.03
C ARG A 32 -25.18 -0.16 24.90
N HIS A 33 -26.25 -0.96 24.93
CA HIS A 33 -26.30 -2.21 25.71
C HIS A 33 -25.54 -3.37 25.05
N GLU A 34 -25.12 -3.23 23.80
CA GLU A 34 -24.34 -4.24 23.06
C GLU A 34 -22.83 -4.00 23.17
N ILE A 35 -22.45 -3.00 23.98
CA ILE A 35 -21.09 -2.53 24.18
C ILE A 35 -20.76 -2.61 25.66
N GLU A 36 -19.53 -2.99 25.96
CA GLU A 36 -18.94 -2.82 27.28
C GLU A 36 -17.75 -1.87 27.24
N VAL A 37 -17.57 -1.09 28.30
CA VAL A 37 -16.36 -0.30 28.51
C VAL A 37 -15.46 -1.05 29.48
N ILE A 38 -14.32 -1.53 29.00
CA ILE A 38 -13.34 -2.30 29.77
C ILE A 38 -12.15 -1.42 30.17
N PRO A 39 -11.44 -1.74 31.27
CA PRO A 39 -10.31 -0.95 31.71
C PRO A 39 -9.14 -1.00 30.73
N ASP A 40 -8.39 0.11 30.70
CA ASP A 40 -7.08 0.15 30.06
C ASP A 40 -6.08 -0.76 30.79
N VAL A 41 -5.27 -1.47 30.01
CA VAL A 41 -4.26 -2.38 30.54
C VAL A 41 -3.01 -1.60 30.94
N LYS A 42 -2.69 -1.64 32.23
CA LYS A 42 -1.50 -1.01 32.82
C LYS A 42 -0.76 -2.04 33.67
N VAL A 43 0.58 -1.98 33.66
CA VAL A 43 1.42 -2.82 34.52
C VAL A 43 1.81 -2.02 35.77
N HIS A 44 1.67 -2.63 36.95
CA HIS A 44 2.07 -2.01 38.22
C HIS A 44 3.52 -1.52 38.18
N GLY A 45 3.75 -0.28 38.64
CA GLY A 45 5.06 0.35 38.63
C GLY A 45 5.42 1.05 37.31
N THR A 46 4.51 1.07 36.33
CA THR A 46 4.70 1.80 35.06
C THR A 46 3.59 2.83 34.85
N SER A 47 3.92 3.94 34.17
CA SER A 47 2.94 4.97 33.78
C SER A 47 2.27 4.67 32.43
N TYR A 48 2.77 3.67 31.69
CA TYR A 48 2.34 3.37 30.33
C TYR A 48 1.01 2.61 30.27
N VAL A 49 0.27 2.85 29.19
CA VAL A 49 -0.94 2.10 28.82
C VAL A 49 -0.57 1.13 27.70
N PHE A 50 -0.69 -0.17 27.95
CA PHE A 50 -0.36 -1.22 26.98
C PHE A 50 -1.46 -1.40 25.92
N SER A 51 -2.68 -1.01 26.26
CA SER A 51 -3.86 -1.11 25.39
C SER A 51 -4.28 0.20 24.75
N ASP A 52 -3.36 1.17 24.62
CA ASP A 52 -3.71 2.50 24.12
C ASP A 52 -4.25 2.42 22.69
N GLY A 53 -5.53 2.78 22.53
CA GLY A 53 -6.17 2.82 21.21
C GLY A 53 -6.76 1.49 20.73
N ILE A 54 -6.77 0.41 21.53
CA ILE A 54 -7.29 -0.89 21.10
C ILE A 54 -8.39 -1.47 22.00
N GLY A 55 -9.44 -1.99 21.37
CA GLY A 55 -10.56 -2.71 21.97
C GLY A 55 -10.76 -4.09 21.37
N LYS A 56 -11.92 -4.69 21.63
CA LYS A 56 -12.29 -6.02 21.14
C LYS A 56 -13.59 -5.98 20.35
N ILE A 57 -13.73 -6.88 19.39
CA ILE A 57 -14.96 -7.16 18.65
C ILE A 57 -15.26 -8.65 18.73
N SER A 58 -16.50 -9.04 19.03
CA SER A 58 -16.85 -10.46 19.05
C SER A 58 -16.76 -11.08 17.65
N ALA A 59 -16.40 -12.36 17.60
CA ALA A 59 -16.25 -13.09 16.33
C ALA A 59 -17.54 -13.06 15.48
N ASP A 60 -18.73 -13.17 16.09
CA ASP A 60 -19.99 -13.08 15.36
C ASP A 60 -20.17 -11.70 14.71
N PHE A 61 -19.96 -10.64 15.47
CA PHE A 61 -20.14 -9.29 14.97
C PHE A 61 -19.09 -8.92 13.92
N ALA A 62 -17.84 -9.36 14.09
CA ALA A 62 -16.77 -9.20 13.11
C ALA A 62 -17.13 -9.79 11.74
N ARG A 63 -17.75 -11.00 11.69
CA ARG A 63 -18.22 -11.60 10.43
C ARG A 63 -19.25 -10.73 9.72
N ARG A 64 -20.18 -10.15 10.48
CA ARG A 64 -21.24 -9.27 9.94
C ARG A 64 -20.64 -7.96 9.41
N VAL A 65 -19.70 -7.37 10.15
CA VAL A 65 -18.96 -6.18 9.71
C VAL A 65 -18.17 -6.47 8.44
N ALA A 66 -17.44 -7.59 8.37
CA ALA A 66 -16.69 -8.01 7.19
C ALA A 66 -17.58 -8.18 5.95
N SER A 67 -18.73 -8.84 6.11
CA SER A 67 -19.71 -9.00 5.03
C SER A 67 -20.25 -7.66 4.53
N LYS A 68 -20.57 -6.72 5.44
CA LYS A 68 -20.97 -5.35 5.08
C LYS A 68 -19.84 -4.57 4.38
N CYS A 69 -18.60 -4.84 4.76
CA CYS A 69 -17.41 -4.33 4.08
C CYS A 69 -17.19 -4.94 2.68
N GLY A 70 -17.90 -6.02 2.31
CA GLY A 70 -17.77 -6.72 1.03
C GLY A 70 -16.60 -7.72 1.01
N LEU A 71 -16.17 -8.19 2.18
CA LEU A 71 -15.04 -9.10 2.33
C LEU A 71 -15.51 -10.56 2.27
N GLN A 72 -14.72 -11.40 1.61
CA GLN A 72 -14.97 -12.86 1.50
C GLN A 72 -14.49 -13.66 2.73
N TYR A 73 -13.70 -13.03 3.59
CA TYR A 73 -13.20 -13.59 4.84
C TYR A 73 -13.39 -12.58 5.96
N THR A 74 -13.24 -13.01 7.21
CA THR A 74 -13.29 -12.12 8.38
C THR A 74 -11.87 -11.74 8.79
N PRO A 75 -11.47 -10.46 8.68
CA PRO A 75 -10.23 -9.96 9.23
C PRO A 75 -10.15 -10.12 10.75
N SER A 76 -8.92 -10.22 11.26
CA SER A 76 -8.61 -10.35 12.68
C SER A 76 -8.73 -9.03 13.44
N ALA A 77 -8.64 -7.89 12.75
CA ALA A 77 -8.76 -6.58 13.36
C ALA A 77 -9.34 -5.55 12.38
N PHE A 78 -10.03 -4.55 12.94
CA PHE A 78 -10.62 -3.43 12.20
C PHE A 78 -10.19 -2.11 12.84
N GLN A 79 -9.77 -1.15 12.04
CA GLN A 79 -9.66 0.23 12.47
C GLN A 79 -11.03 0.89 12.36
N ILE A 80 -11.52 1.47 13.46
CA ILE A 80 -12.90 1.92 13.59
C ILE A 80 -13.02 3.37 14.07
N ARG A 81 -14.18 3.95 13.77
CA ARG A 81 -14.76 5.08 14.47
C ARG A 81 -16.16 4.70 14.93
N TYR A 82 -16.48 5.00 16.19
CA TYR A 82 -17.77 4.67 16.77
C TYR A 82 -18.07 5.59 17.95
N GLY A 83 -19.15 6.38 17.91
CA GLY A 83 -19.60 7.13 19.10
C GLY A 83 -18.53 7.94 19.85
N GLY A 84 -17.60 8.58 19.12
CA GLY A 84 -16.47 9.32 19.71
C GLY A 84 -15.25 8.48 20.10
N TYR A 85 -15.35 7.15 20.00
CA TYR A 85 -14.23 6.22 20.06
C TYR A 85 -13.49 6.17 18.73
N LYS A 86 -12.15 6.20 18.81
CA LYS A 86 -11.23 5.97 17.69
C LYS A 86 -10.21 4.92 18.11
N GLY A 87 -9.98 3.93 17.26
CA GLY A 87 -8.92 2.97 17.48
C GLY A 87 -9.04 1.71 16.64
N VAL A 88 -8.40 0.64 17.09
CA VAL A 88 -8.53 -0.71 16.53
C VAL A 88 -9.44 -1.54 17.43
N VAL A 89 -10.22 -2.46 16.84
CA VAL A 89 -10.85 -3.56 17.57
C VAL A 89 -10.37 -4.88 17.00
N ALA A 90 -9.79 -5.72 17.86
CA ALA A 90 -9.32 -7.06 17.52
C ALA A 90 -10.39 -8.11 17.81
N VAL A 91 -10.47 -9.15 16.98
CA VAL A 91 -11.43 -10.23 17.16
C VAL A 91 -11.12 -10.98 18.44
N ASP A 92 -12.10 -11.04 19.35
CA ASP A 92 -12.08 -11.90 20.53
C ASP A 92 -13.10 -13.04 20.31
N PRO A 93 -12.64 -14.29 20.10
CA PRO A 93 -13.51 -15.44 19.91
C PRO A 93 -14.42 -15.74 21.11
N TYR A 94 -14.06 -15.26 22.30
CA TYR A 94 -14.76 -15.56 23.56
C TYR A 94 -15.65 -14.41 24.03
N SER A 95 -15.61 -13.25 23.37
CA SER A 95 -16.44 -12.10 23.75
C SER A 95 -17.89 -12.30 23.34
N SER A 96 -18.82 -12.08 24.28
CA SER A 96 -20.27 -12.04 24.02
C SER A 96 -20.77 -10.65 23.64
N MET A 97 -20.00 -9.59 23.92
CA MET A 97 -20.36 -8.21 23.57
C MET A 97 -19.99 -7.92 22.11
N LYS A 98 -20.76 -7.08 21.41
CA LYS A 98 -20.41 -6.69 20.03
C LYS A 98 -19.09 -5.94 20.02
N LEU A 99 -18.91 -4.98 20.92
CA LEU A 99 -17.68 -4.22 21.09
C LEU A 99 -17.31 -4.11 22.57
N SER A 100 -16.03 -4.30 22.88
CA SER A 100 -15.44 -4.00 24.18
C SER A 100 -14.45 -2.86 24.01
N LEU A 101 -14.80 -1.66 24.46
CA LEU A 101 -14.05 -0.43 24.19
C LEU A 101 -13.31 0.06 25.44
N ARG A 102 -12.23 0.82 25.26
CA ARG A 102 -11.40 1.34 26.36
C ARG A 102 -11.45 2.85 26.48
N LYS A 103 -11.12 3.37 27.67
CA LYS A 103 -11.13 4.82 27.93
C LYS A 103 -10.12 5.55 27.05
N SER A 104 -8.93 4.98 26.85
CA SER A 104 -7.92 5.50 25.91
C SER A 104 -8.48 5.74 24.49
N MET A 105 -9.45 4.94 24.04
CA MET A 105 -10.06 5.07 22.72
C MET A 105 -11.09 6.20 22.64
N SER A 106 -11.72 6.58 23.76
CA SER A 106 -12.75 7.62 23.81
C SER A 106 -12.11 9.01 23.69
N LYS A 107 -12.47 9.75 22.64
CA LYS A 107 -11.85 11.05 22.33
C LYS A 107 -12.78 12.25 22.58
N TYR A 108 -14.10 12.01 22.55
CA TYR A 108 -15.17 12.96 22.85
C TYR A 108 -16.49 12.18 23.03
N GLU A 109 -17.51 12.81 23.60
CA GLU A 109 -18.81 12.16 23.79
C GLU A 109 -19.68 12.27 22.54
N SER A 110 -20.46 11.25 22.22
CA SER A 110 -21.33 11.25 21.04
C SER A 110 -22.44 10.20 21.17
N ASP A 111 -23.63 10.56 20.71
CA ASP A 111 -24.78 9.64 20.63
C ASP A 111 -24.82 8.81 19.33
N ASN A 112 -23.83 9.01 18.44
CA ASN A 112 -23.77 8.26 17.20
C ASN A 112 -23.52 6.76 17.46
N ASN A 113 -24.48 5.93 17.03
CA ASN A 113 -24.45 4.48 17.19
C ASN A 113 -23.97 3.73 15.94
N LYS A 114 -23.48 4.45 14.91
CA LYS A 114 -22.96 3.87 13.68
C LYS A 114 -21.49 3.48 13.85
N LEU A 115 -21.17 2.27 13.41
CA LEU A 115 -19.80 1.79 13.31
C LEU A 115 -19.25 2.09 11.90
N ASP A 116 -18.23 2.93 11.86
CA ASP A 116 -17.49 3.24 10.64
C ASP A 116 -16.17 2.45 10.62
N VAL A 117 -15.90 1.74 9.53
CA VAL A 117 -14.65 1.01 9.32
C VAL A 117 -13.75 1.80 8.38
N LEU A 118 -12.51 2.05 8.81
CA LEU A 118 -11.49 2.79 8.07
C LEU A 118 -10.48 1.85 7.40
N GLY A 119 -10.24 0.70 8.01
CA GLY A 119 -9.28 -0.29 7.56
C GLY A 119 -9.42 -1.60 8.31
N TRP A 120 -8.69 -2.62 7.87
CA TRP A 120 -8.71 -3.94 8.48
C TRP A 120 -7.37 -4.65 8.27
N SER A 121 -7.07 -5.65 9.10
CA SER A 121 -5.92 -6.53 8.94
C SER A 121 -6.00 -7.28 7.61
N LYS A 122 -4.92 -7.24 6.82
CA LYS A 122 -4.80 -7.88 5.50
C LYS A 122 -3.33 -7.97 5.13
N TYR A 123 -3.00 -8.78 4.12
CA TYR A 123 -1.70 -8.68 3.48
C TYR A 123 -1.39 -7.24 3.06
N GLN A 124 -0.28 -6.70 3.57
CA GLN A 124 0.30 -5.47 3.07
C GLN A 124 1.80 -5.68 2.80
N PRO A 125 2.27 -5.37 1.59
CA PRO A 125 3.66 -5.56 1.22
C PRO A 125 4.60 -4.71 2.08
N CYS A 126 5.73 -5.33 2.44
CA CYS A 126 6.76 -4.70 3.23
C CYS A 126 7.77 -4.00 2.32
N TYR A 127 8.13 -2.76 2.67
CA TYR A 127 9.17 -2.04 1.97
C TYR A 127 10.11 -1.36 2.97
N LEU A 128 11.40 -1.41 2.68
CA LEU A 128 12.33 -0.45 3.24
C LEU A 128 12.03 0.95 2.70
N ASN A 129 12.53 1.94 3.39
CA ASN A 129 12.58 3.33 2.93
C ASN A 129 13.91 3.94 3.43
N ARG A 130 14.22 5.17 3.01
CA ARG A 130 15.45 5.86 3.44
C ARG A 130 15.68 5.84 4.95
N GLN A 131 14.64 6.07 5.76
CA GLN A 131 14.76 6.08 7.22
C GLN A 131 15.15 4.71 7.77
N LEU A 132 14.43 3.65 7.38
CA LEU A 132 14.75 2.28 7.79
C LEU A 132 16.15 1.87 7.32
N VAL A 133 16.53 2.19 6.09
CA VAL A 133 17.88 1.91 5.55
C VAL A 133 18.96 2.61 6.37
N THR A 134 18.79 3.90 6.68
CA THR A 134 19.71 4.67 7.52
C THR A 134 19.85 4.04 8.91
N LEU A 135 18.73 3.69 9.56
CA LEU A 135 18.75 3.16 10.91
C LEU A 135 19.34 1.74 10.98
N LEU A 136 18.98 0.85 10.04
CA LEU A 136 19.55 -0.49 9.96
C LEU A 136 21.06 -0.46 9.72
N SER A 137 21.52 0.40 8.80
CA SER A 137 22.96 0.61 8.56
C SER A 137 23.67 1.16 9.81
N THR A 138 23.05 2.14 10.50
CA THR A 138 23.57 2.69 11.77
C THR A 138 23.70 1.61 12.86
N LEU A 139 22.75 0.68 12.93
CA LEU A 139 22.76 -0.44 13.88
C LEU A 139 23.68 -1.61 13.47
N GLY A 140 24.32 -1.52 12.31
CA GLY A 140 25.37 -2.44 11.86
C GLY A 140 24.92 -3.51 10.86
N VAL A 141 23.73 -3.39 10.26
CA VAL A 141 23.41 -4.17 9.05
C VAL A 141 24.35 -3.73 7.94
N LYS A 142 25.05 -4.69 7.32
CA LYS A 142 26.07 -4.40 6.31
C LYS A 142 25.44 -3.78 5.05
N ASP A 143 26.12 -2.80 4.47
CA ASP A 143 25.71 -2.18 3.21
C ASP A 143 25.45 -3.22 2.11
N ASP A 144 26.31 -4.24 1.98
CA ASP A 144 26.18 -5.30 0.97
C ASP A 144 24.84 -6.06 1.07
N VAL A 145 24.30 -6.24 2.27
CA VAL A 145 22.98 -6.88 2.46
C VAL A 145 21.90 -6.00 1.84
N LEU A 146 21.91 -4.70 2.14
CA LEU A 146 20.92 -3.74 1.62
C LEU A 146 21.04 -3.57 0.11
N GLU A 147 22.27 -3.55 -0.41
CA GLU A 147 22.56 -3.52 -1.85
C GLU A 147 22.08 -4.80 -2.55
N GLN A 148 22.23 -5.96 -1.91
CA GLN A 148 21.71 -7.24 -2.40
C GLN A 148 20.18 -7.26 -2.42
N LYS A 149 19.49 -6.77 -1.36
CA LYS A 149 18.01 -6.67 -1.36
C LYS A 149 17.50 -5.75 -2.48
N GLN A 150 18.18 -4.63 -2.74
CA GLN A 150 17.81 -3.78 -3.88
C GLN A 150 18.05 -4.49 -5.21
N LYS A 151 19.17 -5.22 -5.35
CA LYS A 151 19.45 -6.00 -6.56
C LYS A 151 18.36 -7.04 -6.81
N GLU A 152 17.98 -7.81 -5.79
CA GLU A 152 16.88 -8.79 -5.86
C GLU A 152 15.56 -8.13 -6.28
N ALA A 153 15.23 -6.97 -5.71
CA ALA A 153 14.05 -6.22 -6.10
C ALA A 153 14.10 -5.75 -7.57
N VAL A 154 15.26 -5.29 -8.06
CA VAL A 154 15.42 -4.90 -9.47
C VAL A 154 15.32 -6.12 -10.38
N ASP A 155 16.00 -7.22 -10.05
CA ASP A 155 15.98 -8.45 -10.84
C ASP A 155 14.56 -9.04 -10.90
N GLN A 156 13.78 -8.97 -9.81
CA GLN A 156 12.36 -9.34 -9.79
C GLN A 156 11.54 -8.44 -10.72
N LEU A 157 11.78 -7.13 -10.70
CA LEU A 157 11.09 -6.17 -11.59
C LEU A 157 11.47 -6.34 -13.05
N ASP A 158 12.68 -6.76 -13.37
CA ASP A 158 13.12 -7.06 -14.74
C ASP A 158 12.45 -8.35 -15.24
N ALA A 159 12.33 -9.36 -14.37
CA ALA A 159 11.70 -10.64 -14.71
C ALA A 159 10.22 -10.52 -15.10
N ILE A 160 9.47 -9.54 -14.57
CA ILE A 160 8.05 -9.38 -14.89
C ILE A 160 7.78 -9.10 -16.37
N LEU A 161 8.79 -8.61 -17.11
CA LEU A 161 8.64 -8.27 -18.52
C LEU A 161 8.72 -9.49 -19.45
N HIS A 162 9.13 -10.64 -18.93
CA HIS A 162 9.40 -11.84 -19.75
C HIS A 162 8.90 -13.15 -19.12
N ASP A 163 8.61 -13.17 -17.81
CA ASP A 163 8.12 -14.35 -17.09
C ASP A 163 6.69 -14.09 -16.56
N SER A 164 5.71 -14.83 -17.10
CA SER A 164 4.30 -14.69 -16.73
C SER A 164 4.03 -14.97 -15.25
N LEU A 165 4.72 -15.95 -14.66
CA LEU A 165 4.53 -16.32 -13.25
C LEU A 165 5.08 -15.21 -12.35
N LYS A 166 6.26 -14.66 -12.68
CA LYS A 166 6.85 -13.52 -11.95
C LYS A 166 6.04 -12.25 -12.11
N ALA A 167 5.47 -12.01 -13.28
CA ALA A 167 4.55 -10.89 -13.49
C ALA A 167 3.30 -11.03 -12.61
N GLN A 168 2.70 -12.23 -12.57
CA GLN A 168 1.54 -12.51 -11.74
C GLN A 168 1.85 -12.31 -10.25
N GLU A 169 2.96 -12.89 -9.77
CA GLU A 169 3.43 -12.74 -8.39
C GLU A 169 3.64 -11.26 -8.03
N ALA A 170 4.34 -10.49 -8.86
CA ALA A 170 4.57 -9.07 -8.61
C ALA A 170 3.25 -8.26 -8.59
N LEU A 171 2.34 -8.52 -9.52
CA LEU A 171 1.03 -7.86 -9.55
C LEU A 171 0.20 -8.17 -8.29
N GLU A 172 0.25 -9.40 -7.79
CA GLU A 172 -0.40 -9.82 -6.54
C GLU A 172 0.17 -9.12 -5.32
N LEU A 173 1.50 -9.10 -5.21
CA LEU A 173 2.17 -8.64 -4.01
C LEU A 173 2.27 -7.12 -3.95
N MET A 174 2.29 -6.43 -5.10
CA MET A 174 2.76 -5.04 -5.16
C MET A 174 1.77 -4.05 -5.81
N SER A 175 0.63 -4.50 -6.35
CA SER A 175 -0.32 -3.66 -7.09
C SER A 175 -1.79 -3.96 -6.78
N PRO A 176 -2.43 -3.30 -5.80
CA PRO A 176 -3.88 -3.38 -5.65
C PRO A 176 -4.57 -2.49 -6.70
N GLY A 177 -5.54 -3.02 -7.45
CA GLY A 177 -6.37 -2.20 -8.35
C GLY A 177 -7.10 -2.96 -9.44
N GLU A 178 -8.03 -2.28 -10.13
CA GLU A 178 -8.80 -2.86 -11.24
C GLU A 178 -7.91 -3.23 -12.43
N ASN A 179 -6.87 -2.43 -12.74
CA ASN A 179 -5.89 -2.79 -13.77
C ASN A 179 -5.17 -4.09 -13.47
N THR A 180 -4.82 -4.32 -12.21
CA THR A 180 -4.19 -5.57 -11.79
C THR A 180 -5.06 -6.77 -12.15
N ASN A 181 -6.39 -6.66 -12.01
CA ASN A 181 -7.30 -7.74 -12.39
C ASN A 181 -7.28 -8.03 -13.90
N ILE A 182 -7.21 -6.99 -14.73
CA ILE A 182 -7.11 -7.13 -16.20
C ILE A 182 -5.81 -7.86 -16.55
N LEU A 183 -4.67 -7.37 -16.08
CA LEU A 183 -3.35 -7.94 -16.37
C LEU A 183 -3.24 -9.39 -15.87
N LYS A 184 -3.79 -9.67 -14.68
CA LYS A 184 -3.87 -11.04 -14.15
C LYS A 184 -4.73 -11.95 -15.03
N ALA A 185 -5.90 -11.48 -15.47
CA ALA A 185 -6.77 -12.26 -16.33
C ALA A 185 -6.07 -12.60 -17.66
N MET A 186 -5.30 -11.66 -18.21
CA MET A 186 -4.50 -11.88 -19.42
C MET A 186 -3.40 -12.91 -19.19
N LEU A 187 -2.59 -12.76 -18.13
CA LEU A 187 -1.53 -13.72 -17.80
C LEU A 187 -2.10 -15.13 -17.55
N ASN A 188 -3.21 -15.24 -16.81
CA ASN A 188 -3.90 -16.52 -16.54
C ASN A 188 -4.49 -17.16 -17.81
N CYS A 189 -4.77 -16.36 -18.84
CA CYS A 189 -5.23 -16.84 -20.14
C CYS A 189 -4.08 -17.27 -21.06
N GLY A 190 -2.83 -17.20 -20.59
CA GLY A 190 -1.65 -17.64 -21.32
C GLY A 190 -1.00 -16.55 -22.19
N TYR A 191 -1.40 -15.28 -22.05
CA TYR A 191 -0.66 -14.20 -22.70
C TYR A 191 0.76 -14.10 -22.13
N MET A 192 1.74 -14.02 -23.02
CA MET A 192 3.12 -13.71 -22.63
C MET A 192 3.25 -12.21 -22.34
N PRO A 193 4.04 -11.80 -21.32
CA PRO A 193 4.16 -10.40 -20.90
C PRO A 193 4.53 -9.42 -22.01
N ASP A 194 5.32 -9.85 -22.99
CA ASP A 194 5.85 -9.04 -24.08
C ASP A 194 5.11 -9.22 -25.42
N ALA A 195 4.18 -10.19 -25.50
CA ALA A 195 3.47 -10.49 -26.74
C ALA A 195 2.27 -9.56 -26.99
N GLU A 196 1.51 -9.23 -25.95
CA GLU A 196 0.33 -8.36 -26.06
C GLU A 196 0.72 -6.90 -25.72
N PRO A 197 0.51 -5.94 -26.64
CA PRO A 197 0.95 -4.55 -26.48
C PRO A 197 0.44 -3.85 -25.21
N PHE A 198 -0.82 -4.03 -24.84
CA PHE A 198 -1.37 -3.39 -23.64
C PHE A 198 -0.78 -3.97 -22.35
N LEU A 199 -0.64 -5.28 -22.25
CA LEU A 199 0.02 -5.98 -21.13
C LEU A 199 1.47 -5.53 -21.01
N SER A 200 2.22 -5.56 -22.11
CA SER A 200 3.62 -5.15 -22.17
C SER A 200 3.78 -3.69 -21.74
N MET A 201 2.96 -2.79 -22.29
CA MET A 201 2.95 -1.38 -21.92
C MET A 201 2.69 -1.19 -20.41
N MET A 202 1.67 -1.85 -19.86
CA MET A 202 1.30 -1.72 -18.46
C MET A 202 2.37 -2.30 -17.50
N LEU A 203 2.98 -3.44 -17.85
CA LEU A 203 4.07 -4.05 -17.07
C LEU A 203 5.35 -3.20 -17.12
N GLN A 204 5.69 -2.63 -18.28
CA GLN A 204 6.80 -1.69 -18.42
C GLN A 204 6.61 -0.43 -17.55
N THR A 205 5.40 0.14 -17.54
CA THR A 205 5.08 1.29 -16.67
C THR A 205 5.10 0.92 -15.20
N PHE A 206 4.58 -0.25 -14.84
CA PHE A 206 4.65 -0.75 -13.47
C PHE A 206 6.11 -0.88 -13.01
N ARG A 207 6.97 -1.54 -13.81
CA ARG A 207 8.42 -1.63 -13.56
C ARG A 207 9.05 -0.25 -13.41
N ALA A 208 8.82 0.65 -14.37
CA ALA A 208 9.38 2.00 -14.36
C ALA A 208 8.98 2.78 -13.09
N SER A 209 7.72 2.68 -12.68
CA SER A 209 7.21 3.33 -11.45
C SER A 209 7.91 2.80 -10.20
N LYS A 210 8.12 1.48 -10.10
CA LYS A 210 8.84 0.88 -8.96
C LYS A 210 10.33 1.21 -8.97
N LEU A 211 10.98 1.25 -10.13
CA LEU A 211 12.37 1.72 -10.26
C LEU A 211 12.52 3.20 -9.85
N LEU A 212 11.54 4.04 -10.17
CA LEU A 212 11.51 5.43 -9.72
C LEU A 212 11.36 5.53 -8.20
N ASP A 213 10.53 4.70 -7.58
CA ASP A 213 10.38 4.62 -6.12
C ASP A 213 11.67 4.12 -5.44
N LEU A 214 12.39 3.17 -6.04
CA LEU A 214 13.72 2.75 -5.59
C LEU A 214 14.72 3.92 -5.63
N ARG A 215 14.81 4.62 -6.77
CA ARG A 215 15.70 5.78 -6.93
C ARG A 215 15.38 6.91 -5.94
N THR A 216 14.10 7.31 -5.85
CA THR A 216 13.71 8.54 -5.15
C THR A 216 13.40 8.34 -3.67
N ARG A 217 13.14 7.11 -3.22
CA ARG A 217 12.69 6.82 -1.85
C ARG A 217 13.37 5.62 -1.21
N SER A 218 14.26 4.92 -1.94
CA SER A 218 14.85 3.65 -1.50
C SER A 218 13.78 2.65 -1.08
N ARG A 219 12.67 2.62 -1.84
CA ARG A 219 11.48 1.80 -1.53
C ARG A 219 11.70 0.34 -1.93
N ILE A 220 12.61 -0.35 -1.25
CA ILE A 220 13.02 -1.72 -1.57
C ILE A 220 12.00 -2.71 -1.01
N PHE A 221 11.42 -3.54 -1.87
CA PHE A 221 10.48 -4.59 -1.46
C PHE A 221 11.22 -5.68 -0.68
N ILE A 222 10.64 -6.13 0.44
CA ILE A 222 11.19 -7.19 1.29
C ILE A 222 10.19 -8.35 1.34
N PRO A 223 10.46 -9.48 0.64
CA PRO A 223 9.56 -10.63 0.62
C PRO A 223 9.36 -11.26 2.01
N ASN A 224 10.43 -11.34 2.81
CA ASN A 224 10.43 -11.88 4.16
C ASN A 224 10.02 -10.83 5.20
N GLY A 225 8.93 -10.13 4.92
CA GLY A 225 8.36 -9.14 5.81
C GLY A 225 6.96 -8.74 5.40
N ARG A 226 6.23 -8.10 6.34
CA ARG A 226 4.92 -7.49 6.09
C ARG A 226 4.79 -6.16 6.82
N ALA A 227 3.97 -5.29 6.25
CA ALA A 227 3.39 -4.18 6.98
C ALA A 227 2.14 -4.71 7.71
N MET A 228 2.09 -4.66 9.04
CA MET A 228 1.07 -5.31 9.85
C MET A 228 0.40 -4.35 10.82
N MET A 229 -0.92 -4.43 10.95
CA MET A 229 -1.66 -3.70 11.99
C MET A 229 -1.23 -4.20 13.37
N GLY A 230 -1.00 -3.27 14.30
CA GLY A 230 -0.72 -3.62 15.70
C GLY A 230 -1.95 -4.14 16.42
N CYS A 231 -1.77 -5.17 17.23
CA CYS A 231 -2.79 -5.77 18.09
C CYS A 231 -2.24 -6.07 19.48
N LEU A 232 -3.12 -6.30 20.44
CA LEU A 232 -2.78 -6.63 21.83
C LEU A 232 -3.10 -8.09 22.12
N ASP A 233 -2.21 -8.76 22.84
CA ASP A 233 -2.46 -10.09 23.38
C ASP A 233 -3.41 -10.04 24.58
N GLU A 234 -4.71 -10.18 24.32
CA GLU A 234 -5.75 -10.27 25.35
C GLU A 234 -5.68 -11.57 26.18
N SER A 235 -4.97 -12.61 25.69
CA SER A 235 -4.79 -13.88 26.41
C SER A 235 -3.73 -13.82 27.52
N ARG A 236 -2.91 -12.76 27.53
CA ARG A 236 -1.83 -12.52 28.50
C ARG A 236 -0.79 -13.65 28.52
N THR A 237 -0.54 -14.26 27.37
CA THR A 237 0.40 -15.37 27.21
C THR A 237 1.79 -14.88 26.82
N LEU A 238 1.89 -13.88 25.95
CA LEU A 238 3.16 -13.33 25.49
C LEU A 238 3.92 -12.65 26.65
N GLU A 239 5.23 -12.91 26.71
CA GLU A 239 6.16 -12.23 27.61
C GLU A 239 6.75 -10.97 26.97
N TYR A 240 7.31 -10.09 27.79
CA TYR A 240 8.02 -8.92 27.29
C TYR A 240 9.22 -9.33 26.43
N GLY A 241 9.35 -8.73 25.25
CA GLY A 241 10.31 -9.10 24.21
C GLY A 241 9.77 -10.12 23.20
N GLN A 242 8.56 -10.64 23.39
CA GLN A 242 7.90 -11.56 22.47
C GLN A 242 6.82 -10.88 21.63
N VAL A 243 6.52 -11.44 20.47
CA VAL A 243 5.35 -11.11 19.64
C VAL A 243 4.74 -12.38 19.09
N PHE A 244 3.46 -12.34 18.72
CA PHE A 244 2.85 -13.37 17.89
C PHE A 244 2.58 -12.80 16.49
N VAL A 245 2.97 -13.57 15.47
CA VAL A 245 2.81 -13.21 14.06
C VAL A 245 2.37 -14.45 13.30
N GLN A 246 1.16 -14.38 12.74
CA GLN A 246 0.67 -15.35 11.77
C GLN A 246 0.21 -14.60 10.53
N PHE A 247 0.57 -15.11 9.36
CA PHE A 247 0.33 -14.42 8.09
C PHE A 247 -0.21 -15.36 7.03
N THR A 248 -1.05 -14.82 6.14
CA THR A 248 -1.61 -15.56 5.02
C THR A 248 -0.55 -15.85 3.96
N GLY A 249 -0.48 -17.07 3.42
CA GLY A 249 0.36 -17.33 2.24
C GLY A 249 0.01 -16.38 1.10
N ALA A 250 1.00 -15.66 0.58
CA ALA A 250 0.78 -14.80 -0.57
C ALA A 250 0.99 -15.65 -1.84
N GLY A 251 -0.02 -15.74 -2.70
CA GLY A 251 0.12 -16.35 -4.03
C GLY A 251 -0.04 -17.87 -4.16
N HIS A 252 -0.17 -18.66 -3.09
CA HIS A 252 -0.50 -20.10 -3.20
C HIS A 252 -1.99 -20.34 -2.94
N ARG A 253 -2.83 -20.07 -3.95
CA ARG A 253 -4.20 -20.59 -4.00
C ARG A 253 -4.36 -21.88 -4.78
N GLU A 254 -3.31 -22.38 -5.45
CA GLU A 254 -3.25 -23.72 -6.05
C GLU A 254 -1.76 -24.02 -6.35
N PHE A 255 -1.35 -25.29 -6.22
CA PHE A 255 0.01 -25.82 -6.45
C PHE A 255 1.04 -25.61 -5.33
N SER A 256 0.83 -26.32 -4.23
CA SER A 256 1.92 -26.97 -3.49
C SER A 256 1.58 -28.45 -3.43
N GLU A 257 2.14 -29.22 -4.37
CA GLU A 257 2.42 -30.63 -4.11
C GLU A 257 3.75 -30.68 -3.34
N ASP A 258 3.80 -31.59 -2.37
CA ASP A 258 4.94 -32.03 -1.57
C ASP A 258 5.23 -31.26 -0.26
N LEU A 259 4.42 -31.58 0.77
CA LEU A 259 4.85 -32.40 1.91
C LEU A 259 3.61 -32.87 2.70
N HIS A 260 3.43 -34.20 2.75
CA HIS A 260 2.39 -35.02 3.42
C HIS A 260 1.10 -35.33 2.63
N PRO A 261 0.92 -36.59 2.19
CA PRO A 261 -0.36 -37.08 1.68
C PRO A 261 -1.30 -37.42 2.86
N PHE A 262 -2.61 -37.29 2.61
CA PHE A 262 -3.77 -37.59 3.48
C PHE A 262 -4.33 -36.43 4.33
N ASN A 263 -5.15 -35.57 3.69
CA ASN A 263 -6.56 -35.47 4.09
C ASN A 263 -7.40 -34.71 3.04
N ASN A 264 -8.46 -35.36 2.56
CA ASN A 264 -9.48 -34.77 1.69
C ASN A 264 -10.39 -33.84 2.52
N SER A 265 -10.23 -32.52 2.43
CA SER A 265 -11.29 -31.54 2.73
C SER A 265 -10.95 -30.14 2.22
N ARG A 266 -11.83 -29.62 1.35
CA ARG A 266 -12.10 -28.21 0.99
C ARG A 266 -11.29 -27.10 1.70
N SER A 267 -10.63 -26.25 0.91
CA SER A 267 -10.16 -24.88 1.23
C SER A 267 -9.17 -24.73 2.39
N THR A 268 -7.89 -25.04 2.16
CA THR A 268 -6.80 -24.66 3.08
C THR A 268 -6.21 -23.31 2.67
N ASN A 269 -6.68 -22.24 3.31
CA ASN A 269 -5.87 -21.02 3.43
C ASN A 269 -4.61 -21.40 4.24
N CYS A 270 -3.45 -21.53 3.58
CA CYS A 270 -2.20 -21.82 4.28
C CYS A 270 -1.76 -20.57 5.07
N ASN A 271 -2.08 -20.54 6.36
CA ASN A 271 -1.55 -19.54 7.29
C ASN A 271 -0.23 -20.05 7.86
N PHE A 272 0.77 -19.18 7.92
CA PHE A 272 2.09 -19.50 8.45
C PHE A 272 2.30 -18.80 9.79
N ILE A 273 2.66 -19.57 10.81
CA ILE A 273 3.03 -19.05 12.13
C ILE A 273 4.54 -18.83 12.14
N LEU A 274 4.94 -17.61 12.43
CA LEU A 274 6.34 -17.22 12.45
C LEU A 274 6.98 -17.55 13.80
N LYS A 275 8.20 -18.09 13.76
CA LYS A 275 9.04 -18.36 14.94
C LYS A 275 10.44 -17.79 14.72
N GLY A 276 11.03 -17.22 15.75
CA GLY A 276 12.40 -16.70 15.71
C GLY A 276 12.47 -15.19 15.85
N ASN A 277 13.65 -14.62 15.59
CA ASN A 277 13.87 -13.19 15.74
C ASN A 277 13.24 -12.40 14.59
N VAL A 278 12.63 -11.27 14.92
CA VAL A 278 11.98 -10.36 13.98
C VAL A 278 12.38 -8.92 14.27
N VAL A 279 12.54 -8.14 13.22
CA VAL A 279 12.72 -6.69 13.29
C VAL A 279 11.35 -6.03 13.24
N VAL A 280 11.04 -5.21 14.23
CA VAL A 280 9.79 -4.43 14.31
C VAL A 280 10.12 -2.95 14.39
N ALA A 281 9.47 -2.15 13.55
CA ALA A 281 9.58 -0.69 13.56
C ALA A 281 8.27 -0.06 13.09
N LYS A 282 8.04 1.21 13.46
CA LYS A 282 6.91 2.00 12.97
C LYS A 282 7.42 3.18 12.17
N ASN A 283 6.96 3.32 10.92
CA ASN A 283 7.31 4.44 10.07
C ASN A 283 6.39 5.64 10.31
N PRO A 284 6.89 6.88 10.21
CA PRO A 284 8.31 7.26 10.12
C PRO A 284 9.04 7.02 11.45
N CYS A 285 10.31 6.62 11.39
CA CYS A 285 11.20 6.41 12.56
C CYS A 285 12.55 7.09 12.32
N LEU A 286 13.10 7.75 13.33
CA LEU A 286 14.34 8.54 13.20
C LEU A 286 15.39 8.17 14.25
N HIS A 287 14.99 7.70 15.42
CA HIS A 287 15.96 7.34 16.45
C HIS A 287 16.39 5.87 16.29
N PRO A 288 17.68 5.52 16.42
CA PRO A 288 18.14 4.13 16.27
C PRO A 288 17.47 3.13 17.22
N GLY A 289 16.99 3.59 18.37
CA GLY A 289 16.21 2.79 19.32
C GLY A 289 14.79 2.43 18.85
N ASP A 290 14.28 3.06 17.79
CA ASP A 290 12.94 2.83 17.22
C ASP A 290 12.83 1.49 16.50
N ILE A 291 13.97 0.90 16.11
CA ILE A 291 14.07 -0.45 15.56
C ILE A 291 14.23 -1.42 16.73
N ARG A 292 13.26 -2.31 16.89
CA ARG A 292 13.25 -3.34 17.93
C ARG A 292 13.53 -4.71 17.33
N VAL A 293 14.35 -5.51 18.01
CA VAL A 293 14.46 -6.94 17.71
C VAL A 293 13.66 -7.69 18.75
N LEU A 294 12.58 -8.32 18.33
CA LEU A 294 11.65 -9.08 19.17
C LEU A 294 11.67 -10.56 18.76
N ARG A 295 11.12 -11.43 19.61
CA ARG A 295 11.03 -12.86 19.32
C ARG A 295 9.59 -13.26 18.96
N ALA A 296 9.37 -13.65 17.71
CA ALA A 296 8.15 -14.29 17.30
C ALA A 296 8.05 -15.70 17.93
N VAL A 297 6.94 -15.95 18.62
CA VAL A 297 6.65 -17.22 19.29
C VAL A 297 5.27 -17.71 18.89
N ASP A 298 5.08 -19.03 18.97
CA ASP A 298 3.82 -19.68 18.66
C ASP A 298 2.96 -19.82 19.92
N VAL A 299 1.75 -19.29 19.83
CA VAL A 299 0.80 -19.22 20.92
C VAL A 299 -0.54 -19.73 20.41
N PRO A 300 -0.97 -20.95 20.79
CA PRO A 300 -2.24 -21.53 20.34
C PRO A 300 -3.46 -20.63 20.59
N ALA A 301 -3.47 -19.91 21.71
CA ALA A 301 -4.55 -18.97 22.03
C ALA A 301 -4.69 -17.83 21.02
N LEU A 302 -3.65 -17.52 20.24
CA LEU A 302 -3.59 -16.41 19.28
C LEU A 302 -3.69 -16.86 17.82
N HIS A 303 -3.88 -18.15 17.50
CA HIS A 303 -3.96 -18.66 16.12
C HIS A 303 -5.09 -18.05 15.27
N HIS A 304 -6.08 -17.42 15.91
CA HIS A 304 -7.14 -16.68 15.25
C HIS A 304 -6.67 -15.31 14.70
N MET A 305 -5.51 -14.82 15.15
CA MET A 305 -4.95 -13.51 14.77
C MET A 305 -4.05 -13.64 13.54
N VAL A 306 -4.57 -13.25 12.39
CA VAL A 306 -3.90 -13.35 11.07
C VAL A 306 -3.69 -11.97 10.44
N ASP A 307 -2.52 -11.78 9.80
CA ASP A 307 -2.10 -10.55 9.11
C ASP A 307 -2.10 -9.30 10.01
N CYS A 308 -1.77 -9.50 11.29
CA CYS A 308 -1.48 -8.48 12.29
C CYS A 308 -0.30 -8.92 13.16
N VAL A 309 0.34 -7.97 13.85
CA VAL A 309 1.38 -8.25 14.83
C VAL A 309 0.78 -8.07 16.22
N VAL A 310 0.86 -9.10 17.05
CA VAL A 310 0.27 -9.10 18.40
C VAL A 310 1.38 -8.85 19.42
N PHE A 311 1.22 -7.79 20.20
CA PHE A 311 2.15 -7.35 21.23
C PHE A 311 1.73 -7.82 22.63
N PRO A 312 2.69 -8.03 23.55
CA PRO A 312 2.43 -8.46 24.91
C PRO A 312 1.83 -7.30 25.71
N GLN A 313 0.96 -7.65 26.66
CA GLN A 313 0.47 -6.73 27.68
C GLN A 313 1.30 -6.77 28.98
N LYS A 314 2.51 -7.32 28.92
CA LYS A 314 3.46 -7.47 30.03
C LYS A 314 4.74 -6.70 29.75
N GLY A 315 5.43 -6.29 30.81
CA GLY A 315 6.76 -5.69 30.73
C GLY A 315 6.82 -4.29 31.31
N LYS A 316 7.97 -3.64 31.07
CA LYS A 316 8.27 -2.29 31.61
C LYS A 316 7.74 -1.15 30.75
N ARG A 317 7.54 -1.40 29.44
CA ARG A 317 7.12 -0.41 28.45
C ARG A 317 6.42 -1.15 27.29
N PRO A 318 5.34 -0.63 26.69
CA PRO A 318 4.72 -1.27 25.53
C PRO A 318 5.66 -1.22 24.31
N HIS A 319 5.85 -2.34 23.61
CA HIS A 319 6.64 -2.36 22.37
C HIS A 319 6.14 -1.39 21.27
N PRO A 320 4.82 -1.16 21.10
CA PRO A 320 4.32 -0.04 20.29
C PRO A 320 5.00 1.28 20.62
N ASN A 321 5.03 1.66 21.89
CA ASN A 321 5.61 2.92 22.34
C ASN A 321 7.15 2.96 22.20
N GLU A 322 7.82 1.80 22.23
CA GLU A 322 9.25 1.70 21.90
C GLU A 322 9.52 1.95 20.41
N CYS A 323 8.53 1.73 19.54
CA CYS A 323 8.61 1.94 18.11
C CYS A 323 8.09 3.34 17.75
N SER A 324 8.91 4.37 17.93
CA SER A 324 8.56 5.75 17.54
C SER A 324 7.33 6.32 18.28
N GLY A 325 7.16 5.99 19.55
CA GLY A 325 6.06 6.50 20.38
C GLY A 325 4.67 6.03 19.94
N SER A 326 4.61 4.96 19.15
CA SER A 326 3.38 4.44 18.54
C SER A 326 2.38 3.86 19.55
N ASP A 327 1.11 3.80 19.15
CA ASP A 327 0.00 3.21 19.87
C ASP A 327 -0.69 2.12 19.03
N LEU A 328 -1.86 1.63 19.47
CA LEU A 328 -2.63 0.61 18.77
C LEU A 328 -3.93 1.17 18.17
N ASP A 329 -3.95 2.46 17.79
CA ASP A 329 -5.15 3.14 17.25
C ASP A 329 -5.35 3.00 15.72
N GLY A 330 -4.46 2.22 15.09
CA GLY A 330 -4.45 1.91 13.67
C GLY A 330 -3.06 1.90 13.05
N ASP A 331 -2.01 2.06 13.84
CA ASP A 331 -0.63 2.06 13.38
C ASP A 331 -0.25 0.72 12.71
N ILE A 332 0.52 0.87 11.63
CA ILE A 332 1.03 -0.24 10.80
C ILE A 332 2.54 -0.35 11.02
N TYR A 333 2.98 -1.54 11.43
CA TYR A 333 4.35 -1.85 11.76
C TYR A 333 5.05 -2.56 10.60
N PHE A 334 6.28 -2.15 10.33
CA PHE A 334 7.23 -2.93 9.56
C PHE A 334 7.63 -4.14 10.40
N VAL A 335 7.33 -5.35 9.93
CA VAL A 335 7.73 -6.61 10.57
C VAL A 335 8.54 -7.42 9.56
N CYS A 336 9.82 -7.65 9.84
CA CYS A 336 10.75 -8.34 8.95
C CYS A 336 11.42 -9.51 9.67
N TRP A 337 11.46 -10.67 9.04
CA TRP A 337 12.06 -11.90 9.56
C TRP A 337 13.21 -12.43 8.69
N ASP A 338 13.67 -11.61 7.76
CA ASP A 338 14.91 -11.85 7.02
C ASP A 338 16.11 -11.81 7.97
N GLN A 339 16.83 -12.93 8.10
CA GLN A 339 17.90 -13.07 9.10
C GLN A 339 19.07 -12.10 8.84
N ASP A 340 19.35 -11.76 7.58
CA ASP A 340 20.43 -10.84 7.22
C ASP A 340 20.09 -9.39 7.57
N MET A 341 18.79 -9.10 7.77
CA MET A 341 18.28 -7.77 8.12
C MET A 341 18.17 -7.54 9.62
N ILE A 342 18.44 -8.55 10.45
CA ILE A 342 18.42 -8.42 11.90
C ILE A 342 19.67 -7.64 12.34
N PRO A 343 19.52 -6.44 12.92
CA PRO A 343 20.67 -5.66 13.32
C PRO A 343 21.43 -6.35 14.45
N PRO A 344 22.78 -6.35 14.42
CA PRO A 344 23.59 -6.97 15.47
C PRO A 344 23.61 -6.16 16.77
N ARG A 345 23.20 -4.89 16.72
CA ARG A 345 23.17 -3.97 17.87
C ARG A 345 21.74 -3.49 18.11
N GLN A 346 21.41 -3.28 19.38
CA GLN A 346 20.17 -2.63 19.80
C GLN A 346 20.50 -1.40 20.64
N VAL A 347 19.73 -0.34 20.42
CA VAL A 347 19.81 0.90 21.19
C VAL A 347 18.55 1.01 22.05
N GLN A 348 18.64 1.67 23.20
CA GLN A 348 17.44 1.92 24.00
C GLN A 348 16.50 2.86 23.23
N PRO A 349 15.19 2.59 23.22
CA PRO A 349 14.20 3.49 22.63
C PRO A 349 14.30 4.90 23.23
N MET A 350 14.04 5.92 22.41
CA MET A 350 13.92 7.29 22.89
C MET A 350 12.70 7.39 23.82
N GLU A 351 12.71 8.35 24.75
CA GLU A 351 11.49 8.69 25.48
C GLU A 351 10.60 9.60 24.63
N TYR A 352 9.29 9.38 24.68
CA TYR A 352 8.28 10.19 23.99
C TYR A 352 7.37 10.83 25.04
N PRO A 353 7.87 11.84 25.78
CA PRO A 353 7.04 12.53 26.75
C PRO A 353 5.88 13.24 26.02
N PRO A 354 4.67 13.23 26.57
CA PRO A 354 3.58 14.04 26.03
C PRO A 354 3.99 15.50 25.99
N ALA A 355 3.79 16.17 24.84
CA ALA A 355 4.09 17.59 24.76
C ALA A 355 3.15 18.39 25.70
N PRO A 356 3.62 19.52 26.27
CA PRO A 356 2.76 20.40 27.04
C PRO A 356 1.59 20.89 26.19
N SER A 357 0.37 20.73 26.69
CA SER A 357 -0.83 21.26 26.02
C SER A 357 -1.27 22.56 26.68
N ILE A 358 -1.50 23.60 25.89
CA ILE A 358 -2.15 24.83 26.37
C ILE A 358 -3.64 24.53 26.55
N GLN A 359 -4.17 24.74 27.75
CA GLN A 359 -5.60 24.61 28.04
C GLN A 359 -6.18 26.02 28.20
N LEU A 360 -7.28 26.29 27.52
CA LEU A 360 -8.08 27.49 27.68
C LEU A 360 -8.95 27.38 28.94
N ASP A 361 -9.30 28.53 29.49
CA ASP A 361 -10.26 28.67 30.59
C ASP A 361 -11.72 28.76 30.12
N HIS A 362 -11.95 28.80 28.81
CA HIS A 362 -13.26 28.90 28.16
C HIS A 362 -13.44 27.86 27.04
N ASP A 363 -14.64 27.80 26.45
CA ASP A 363 -14.90 26.94 25.28
C ASP A 363 -14.16 27.46 24.06
N VAL A 364 -13.55 26.53 23.29
CA VAL A 364 -12.84 26.87 22.04
C VAL A 364 -13.79 27.54 21.06
N THR A 365 -13.40 28.70 20.53
CA THR A 365 -14.17 29.41 19.50
C THR A 365 -13.71 29.03 18.09
N ILE A 366 -14.53 29.34 17.07
CA ILE A 366 -14.14 29.05 15.68
C ILE A 366 -13.01 29.97 15.21
N GLU A 367 -12.97 31.21 15.70
CA GLU A 367 -11.93 32.19 15.39
C GLU A 367 -10.56 31.72 15.87
N GLU A 368 -10.48 31.09 17.05
CA GLU A 368 -9.24 30.48 17.54
C GLU A 368 -8.81 29.28 16.68
N VAL A 369 -9.77 28.51 16.15
CA VAL A 369 -9.49 27.41 15.22
C VAL A 369 -8.97 27.93 13.88
N GLU A 370 -9.52 29.04 13.37
CA GLU A 370 -9.03 29.72 12.16
C GLU A 370 -7.60 30.24 12.35
N GLU A 371 -7.33 30.90 13.48
CA GLU A 371 -5.99 31.35 13.83
C GLU A 371 -5.02 30.16 13.93
N TYR A 372 -5.41 29.10 14.65
CA TYR A 372 -4.61 27.88 14.74
C TYR A 372 -4.33 27.26 13.37
N PHE A 373 -5.31 27.23 12.47
CA PHE A 373 -5.13 26.71 11.11
C PHE A 373 -4.08 27.51 10.33
N THR A 374 -4.11 28.84 10.42
CA THR A 374 -3.07 29.68 9.79
C THR A 374 -1.70 29.45 10.41
N ASN A 375 -1.61 29.35 11.74
CA ASN A 375 -0.39 29.06 12.47
C ASN A 375 0.18 27.68 12.09
N TYR A 376 -0.68 26.67 11.92
CA TYR A 376 -0.29 25.34 11.49
C TYR A 376 0.36 25.36 10.11
N ILE A 377 -0.24 26.06 9.14
CA ILE A 377 0.28 26.15 7.75
C ILE A 377 1.69 26.77 7.72
N VAL A 378 1.93 27.79 8.55
CA VAL A 378 3.23 28.50 8.58
C VAL A 378 4.30 27.68 9.29
N ASN A 379 3.93 26.92 10.33
CA ASN A 379 4.88 26.28 11.23
C ASN A 379 5.01 24.76 11.06
N ASP A 380 4.34 24.14 10.08
CA ASP A 380 4.54 22.72 9.77
C ASP A 380 5.97 22.44 9.28
N SER A 381 6.78 21.88 10.17
CA SER A 381 8.20 21.62 9.96
C SER A 381 8.53 20.13 9.83
N LEU A 382 7.53 19.23 9.82
CA LEU A 382 7.71 17.78 9.87
C LEU A 382 8.59 17.26 8.71
N GLY A 383 8.30 17.69 7.48
CA GLY A 383 9.06 17.31 6.30
C GLY A 383 10.47 17.92 6.26
N ILE A 384 10.66 19.09 6.87
CA ILE A 384 11.97 19.77 6.95
C ILE A 384 12.87 19.00 7.91
N ILE A 385 12.36 18.64 9.09
CA ILE A 385 13.09 17.86 10.10
C ILE A 385 13.49 16.49 9.54
N ALA A 386 12.55 15.76 8.91
CA ALA A 386 12.84 14.46 8.31
C ALA A 386 13.96 14.54 7.25
N ASN A 387 13.92 15.56 6.39
CA ASN A 387 14.96 15.77 5.39
C ASN A 387 16.29 16.16 6.01
N ALA A 388 16.30 17.02 7.03
CA ALA A 388 17.51 17.39 7.75
C ALA A 388 18.15 16.15 8.39
N HIS A 389 17.35 15.29 9.04
CA HIS A 389 17.83 14.06 9.65
C HIS A 389 18.53 13.15 8.64
N VAL A 390 17.94 12.96 7.45
CA VAL A 390 18.57 12.18 6.38
C VAL A 390 19.93 12.75 5.95
N VAL A 391 20.06 14.08 5.88
CA VAL A 391 21.33 14.72 5.51
C VAL A 391 22.39 14.56 6.60
N PHE A 392 22.04 14.83 7.86
CA PHE A 392 22.99 14.69 8.97
C PHE A 392 23.40 13.23 9.18
N ALA A 393 22.46 12.28 9.10
CA ALA A 393 22.79 10.86 9.25
C ALA A 393 23.68 10.34 8.11
N ASP A 394 23.67 10.97 6.93
CA ASP A 394 24.58 10.65 5.84
C ASP A 394 25.99 11.21 6.08
N ARG A 395 26.06 12.48 6.50
CA ARG A 395 27.29 13.27 6.66
C ARG A 395 28.09 12.92 7.91
N GLU A 396 27.42 12.70 9.02
CA GLU A 396 28.08 12.49 10.31
C GLU A 396 28.73 11.11 10.40
N PRO A 397 29.91 10.97 11.05
CA PRO A 397 30.58 9.68 11.22
C PRO A 397 29.71 8.62 11.90
N ASP A 398 29.01 9.02 12.97
CA ASP A 398 28.14 8.17 13.80
C ASP A 398 26.72 8.00 13.22
N MET A 399 26.47 8.51 12.01
CA MET A 399 25.19 8.39 11.31
C MET A 399 24.01 8.87 12.18
N ALA A 400 22.95 8.08 12.31
CA ALA A 400 21.77 8.44 13.12
C ALA A 400 22.02 8.41 14.64
N MET A 401 23.19 7.94 15.10
CA MET A 401 23.58 8.04 16.52
C MET A 401 24.19 9.40 16.89
N SER A 402 24.49 10.24 15.89
CA SER A 402 25.05 11.57 16.09
C SER A 402 24.10 12.50 16.86
N ASP A 403 24.65 13.44 17.62
CA ASP A 403 23.88 14.39 18.42
C ASP A 403 22.90 15.25 17.59
N PRO A 404 23.24 15.73 16.37
CA PRO A 404 22.28 16.40 15.50
C PRO A 404 21.08 15.52 15.16
N CYS A 405 21.30 14.23 14.87
CA CYS A 405 20.23 13.30 14.51
C CYS A 405 19.31 13.00 15.69
N LYS A 406 19.85 12.79 16.89
CA LYS A 406 19.05 12.58 18.12
C LYS A 406 18.16 13.79 18.43
N LYS A 407 18.72 15.01 18.37
CA LYS A 407 17.93 16.26 18.55
C LYS A 407 16.86 16.42 17.46
N LEU A 408 17.17 16.07 16.22
CA LEU A 408 16.18 16.06 15.14
C LEU A 408 15.07 15.03 15.38
N ALA A 409 15.38 13.86 15.95
CA ALA A 409 14.38 12.86 16.32
C ALA A 409 13.45 13.36 17.45
N GLU A 410 13.98 14.06 18.46
CA GLU A 410 13.19 14.72 19.51
C GLU A 410 12.26 15.78 18.91
N LEU A 411 12.78 16.68 18.07
CA LEU A 411 12.00 17.70 17.37
C LEU A 411 10.94 17.08 16.44
N PHE A 412 11.26 15.95 15.82
CA PHE A 412 10.32 15.23 14.96
C PHE A 412 9.14 14.71 15.77
N SER A 413 9.36 14.19 16.97
CA SER A 413 8.28 13.78 17.88
C SER A 413 7.36 14.95 18.22
N ILE A 414 7.92 16.13 18.49
CA ILE A 414 7.14 17.35 18.75
C ILE A 414 6.31 17.73 17.51
N ALA A 415 6.93 17.70 16.32
CA ALA A 415 6.26 18.03 15.06
C ALA A 415 5.11 17.06 14.71
N VAL A 416 5.23 15.77 15.03
CA VAL A 416 4.16 14.77 14.82
C VAL A 416 2.93 15.09 15.66
N ASP A 417 3.12 15.58 16.88
CA ASP A 417 2.02 15.92 17.79
C ASP A 417 1.56 17.38 17.68
N PHE A 418 2.26 18.25 16.95
CA PHE A 418 1.86 19.63 16.69
C PHE A 418 0.39 19.79 16.25
N PRO A 419 -0.17 18.96 15.33
CA PRO A 419 -1.59 18.98 14.98
C PRO A 419 -2.57 18.80 16.15
N LYS A 420 -2.11 18.23 17.28
CA LYS A 420 -2.93 17.89 18.45
C LYS A 420 -2.60 18.74 19.67
N THR A 421 -1.38 19.27 19.75
CA THR A 421 -0.87 19.98 20.94
C THR A 421 -0.90 21.49 20.75
N GLY A 422 -0.70 21.94 19.51
CA GLY A 422 -0.55 23.35 19.16
C GLY A 422 0.86 23.90 19.35
N VAL A 423 1.84 23.06 19.72
CA VAL A 423 3.23 23.46 19.95
C VAL A 423 4.10 23.16 18.72
N PRO A 424 4.62 24.16 18.00
CA PRO A 424 5.46 23.93 16.82
C PRO A 424 6.87 23.47 17.21
N ALA A 425 7.48 22.64 16.36
CA ALA A 425 8.87 22.25 16.53
C ALA A 425 9.80 23.29 15.89
N GLU A 426 10.55 24.01 16.72
CA GLU A 426 11.55 24.99 16.28
C GLU A 426 12.87 24.32 15.92
N ILE A 427 13.31 24.46 14.67
CA ILE A 427 14.59 23.88 14.21
C ILE A 427 15.71 24.90 14.41
N PRO A 428 16.68 24.64 15.31
CA PRO A 428 17.86 25.47 15.50
C PRO A 428 18.66 25.64 14.20
N SER A 429 19.33 26.78 14.04
CA SER A 429 20.05 27.11 12.80
C SER A 429 21.15 26.10 12.46
N GLN A 430 21.82 25.52 13.47
CA GLN A 430 22.83 24.48 13.30
C GLN A 430 22.27 23.14 12.80
N LEU A 431 20.96 22.89 12.97
CA LEU A 431 20.29 21.68 12.47
C LEU A 431 19.65 21.89 11.09
N ARG A 432 20.02 22.97 10.38
CA ARG A 432 19.58 23.24 9.00
C ARG A 432 20.70 22.91 8.02
N PRO A 433 20.53 21.91 7.14
CA PRO A 433 21.56 21.54 6.17
C PRO A 433 21.81 22.63 5.13
N LYS A 434 23.10 22.89 4.85
CA LYS A 434 23.57 23.81 3.82
C LYS A 434 23.85 23.13 2.48
N GLU A 435 24.29 21.88 2.55
CA GLU A 435 24.61 21.01 1.41
C GLU A 435 23.79 19.72 1.53
N TYR A 436 23.46 19.11 0.40
CA TYR A 436 22.59 17.93 0.35
C TYR A 436 23.30 16.77 -0.37
N PRO A 437 23.08 15.51 0.03
CA PRO A 437 23.65 14.37 -0.67
C PRO A 437 22.99 14.19 -2.06
N ASP A 438 23.76 13.66 -3.00
CA ASP A 438 23.40 13.47 -4.41
C ASP A 438 22.07 12.73 -4.61
N PHE A 439 21.77 11.74 -3.76
CA PHE A 439 20.53 10.98 -3.84
C PHE A 439 19.26 11.78 -3.53
N MET A 440 19.38 12.98 -2.94
CA MET A 440 18.22 13.87 -2.73
C MET A 440 17.80 14.62 -3.99
N ASP A 441 18.61 14.59 -5.06
CA ASP A 441 18.29 15.08 -6.41
C ASP A 441 17.73 16.52 -6.40
N LYS A 442 18.39 17.43 -5.66
CA LYS A 442 18.00 18.85 -5.54
C LYS A 442 18.81 19.70 -6.51
N PRO A 443 18.28 20.06 -7.69
CA PRO A 443 19.04 20.79 -8.72
C PRO A 443 19.43 22.22 -8.28
N ASP A 444 18.60 22.86 -7.46
CA ASP A 444 18.79 24.26 -7.05
C ASP A 444 19.62 24.42 -5.77
N LYS A 445 20.31 23.37 -5.32
CA LYS A 445 21.09 23.35 -4.07
C LYS A 445 22.48 22.78 -4.28
N THR A 446 23.43 23.21 -3.46
CA THR A 446 24.77 22.60 -3.40
C THR A 446 24.65 21.14 -2.98
N THR A 447 25.27 20.25 -3.76
CA THR A 447 25.23 18.80 -3.51
C THR A 447 26.62 18.17 -3.37
N TYR A 448 26.71 17.04 -2.67
CA TYR A 448 27.92 16.21 -2.53
C TYR A 448 27.59 14.75 -2.84
N ILE A 449 28.59 13.96 -3.23
CA ILE A 449 28.42 12.51 -3.47
C ILE A 449 28.40 11.81 -2.10
N SER A 450 27.30 11.14 -1.78
CA SER A 450 27.20 10.34 -0.55
C SER A 450 27.99 9.04 -0.69
N GLU A 451 28.88 8.75 0.25
CA GLU A 451 29.61 7.47 0.33
C GLU A 451 28.86 6.39 1.12
N ARG A 452 27.69 6.74 1.69
CA ARG A 452 26.85 5.81 2.46
C ARG A 452 25.97 4.95 1.54
N VAL A 453 25.37 3.92 2.12
CA VAL A 453 24.55 2.93 1.41
C VAL A 453 23.45 3.58 0.55
N ILE A 454 22.77 4.63 1.01
CA ILE A 454 21.69 5.27 0.23
C ILE A 454 22.25 5.91 -1.05
N GLY A 455 23.41 6.57 -0.98
CA GLY A 455 24.10 7.09 -2.16
C GLY A 455 24.46 5.99 -3.16
N LYS A 456 25.02 4.87 -2.68
CA LYS A 456 25.35 3.69 -3.50
C LYS A 456 24.10 3.12 -4.17
N LEU A 457 23.03 2.91 -3.42
CA LEU A 457 21.74 2.40 -3.88
C LEU A 457 21.13 3.30 -4.96
N PHE A 458 21.14 4.62 -4.75
CA PHE A 458 20.67 5.61 -5.70
C PHE A 458 21.43 5.53 -7.02
N ARG A 459 22.76 5.57 -6.99
CA ARG A 459 23.61 5.53 -8.19
C ARG A 459 23.44 4.23 -8.98
N LYS A 460 23.28 3.08 -8.31
CA LYS A 460 23.03 1.78 -8.96
C LYS A 460 21.73 1.71 -9.78
N VAL A 461 20.72 2.54 -9.46
CA VAL A 461 19.41 2.55 -10.17
C VAL A 461 19.25 3.79 -11.05
N LYS A 462 20.07 4.84 -10.85
CA LYS A 462 19.98 6.12 -11.55
C LYS A 462 19.93 5.96 -13.08
N ASP A 463 20.75 5.06 -13.62
CA ASP A 463 20.84 4.79 -15.06
C ASP A 463 19.93 3.65 -15.54
N LYS A 464 19.33 2.89 -14.62
CA LYS A 464 18.41 1.79 -14.92
C LYS A 464 16.95 2.23 -15.02
N ALA A 465 16.59 3.33 -14.36
CA ALA A 465 15.23 3.87 -14.40
C ALA A 465 14.94 4.45 -15.80
N PRO A 466 14.03 3.87 -16.60
CA PRO A 466 13.70 4.39 -17.92
C PRO A 466 13.03 5.77 -17.78
N GLN A 467 13.37 6.72 -18.65
CA GLN A 467 12.52 7.90 -18.82
C GLN A 467 11.20 7.45 -19.47
N ALA A 468 10.06 8.05 -19.10
CA ALA A 468 8.74 7.68 -19.64
C ALA A 468 8.68 7.63 -21.19
N SER A 469 9.57 8.36 -21.87
CA SER A 469 9.75 8.36 -23.33
C SER A 469 10.40 7.09 -23.92
N SER A 470 10.76 6.10 -23.10
CA SER A 470 11.40 4.85 -23.53
C SER A 470 10.48 3.64 -23.53
N ILE A 471 9.21 3.80 -23.14
CA ILE A 471 8.18 2.77 -23.28
C ILE A 471 7.83 2.67 -24.77
N ALA A 472 7.77 1.44 -25.29
CA ALA A 472 7.51 1.21 -26.71
C ALA A 472 6.16 1.79 -27.14
N ILE A 473 6.17 2.63 -28.17
CA ILE A 473 4.96 3.22 -28.76
C ILE A 473 4.26 2.17 -29.62
N PHE A 474 2.93 2.10 -29.54
CA PHE A 474 2.14 1.25 -30.43
C PHE A 474 2.12 1.84 -31.85
N THR A 475 3.05 1.38 -32.69
CA THR A 475 3.15 1.80 -34.09
C THR A 475 2.31 0.93 -35.01
N ARG A 476 2.11 1.35 -36.26
CA ARG A 476 1.41 0.54 -37.27
C ARG A 476 2.07 -0.82 -37.52
N ASP A 477 3.40 -0.90 -37.40
CA ASP A 477 4.11 -2.17 -37.55
C ASP A 477 3.96 -3.07 -36.33
N VAL A 478 3.86 -2.49 -35.12
CA VAL A 478 3.48 -3.26 -33.92
C VAL A 478 2.07 -3.81 -34.11
N ALA A 479 1.11 -2.96 -34.51
CA ALA A 479 -0.27 -3.38 -34.82
C ALA A 479 -0.31 -4.58 -35.79
N ARG A 480 0.50 -4.57 -36.86
CA ARG A 480 0.57 -5.68 -37.82
C ARG A 480 1.08 -6.98 -37.22
N ARG A 481 2.04 -6.91 -36.30
CA ARG A 481 2.71 -8.07 -35.72
C ARG A 481 1.97 -8.65 -34.52
N SER A 482 1.25 -7.81 -33.78
CA SER A 482 0.56 -8.18 -32.55
C SER A 482 -0.96 -8.29 -32.71
N TYR A 483 -1.51 -8.09 -33.92
CA TYR A 483 -2.93 -8.32 -34.17
C TYR A 483 -3.27 -9.80 -33.99
N ASP A 484 -4.25 -10.06 -33.14
CA ASP A 484 -4.59 -11.38 -32.65
C ASP A 484 -5.86 -11.89 -33.32
N VAL A 485 -5.69 -12.67 -34.38
CA VAL A 485 -6.79 -13.20 -35.21
C VAL A 485 -7.71 -14.14 -34.41
N ASP A 486 -7.24 -14.74 -33.30
CA ASP A 486 -8.12 -15.55 -32.46
C ASP A 486 -9.23 -14.69 -31.80
N LEU A 487 -9.04 -13.36 -31.68
CA LEU A 487 -10.06 -12.46 -31.15
C LEU A 487 -11.14 -12.10 -32.17
N GLU A 488 -11.03 -12.55 -33.42
CA GLU A 488 -12.08 -12.44 -34.44
C GLU A 488 -13.12 -13.55 -34.26
N VAL A 489 -14.38 -13.13 -34.10
CA VAL A 489 -15.54 -14.01 -33.98
C VAL A 489 -16.58 -13.63 -35.01
N ASP A 490 -17.28 -14.61 -35.56
CA ASP A 490 -18.25 -14.39 -36.64
C ASP A 490 -19.31 -13.34 -36.23
N GLY A 491 -19.59 -12.40 -37.15
CA GLY A 491 -20.57 -11.32 -36.94
C GLY A 491 -20.00 -10.06 -36.28
N PHE A 492 -18.69 -9.97 -36.02
CA PHE A 492 -18.09 -8.76 -35.45
C PHE A 492 -18.16 -7.57 -36.42
N GLU A 493 -18.19 -7.84 -37.73
CA GLU A 493 -18.24 -6.82 -38.78
C GLU A 493 -19.49 -5.93 -38.67
N ASP A 494 -20.60 -6.48 -38.20
CA ASP A 494 -21.87 -5.77 -38.01
C ASP A 494 -21.79 -4.66 -36.94
N TYR A 495 -20.74 -4.68 -36.11
CA TYR A 495 -20.52 -3.74 -35.01
C TYR A 495 -19.32 -2.83 -35.22
N ILE A 496 -18.62 -2.90 -36.37
CA ILE A 496 -17.41 -2.10 -36.63
C ILE A 496 -17.70 -0.59 -36.56
N ASP A 497 -18.77 -0.11 -37.19
CA ASP A 497 -19.08 1.32 -37.22
C ASP A 497 -19.40 1.85 -35.81
N GLU A 498 -20.23 1.13 -35.05
CA GLU A 498 -20.53 1.47 -33.66
C GLU A 498 -19.27 1.43 -32.78
N ALA A 499 -18.41 0.43 -32.95
CA ALA A 499 -17.15 0.31 -32.22
C ALA A 499 -16.20 1.48 -32.54
N PHE A 500 -16.15 1.92 -33.81
CA PHE A 500 -15.35 3.06 -34.24
C PHE A 500 -15.79 4.36 -33.55
N ASP A 501 -17.10 4.59 -33.46
CA ASP A 501 -17.67 5.77 -32.79
C ASP A 501 -17.36 5.76 -31.28
N TYR A 502 -17.60 4.64 -30.60
CA TYR A 502 -17.30 4.53 -29.17
C TYR A 502 -15.81 4.62 -28.86
N LYS A 503 -14.96 4.07 -29.73
CA LYS A 503 -13.52 4.24 -29.59
C LYS A 503 -13.11 5.71 -29.74
N THR A 504 -13.67 6.41 -30.72
CA THR A 504 -13.41 7.84 -30.93
C THR A 504 -13.80 8.64 -29.69
N GLU A 505 -14.97 8.38 -29.12
CA GLU A 505 -15.44 9.03 -27.89
C GLU A 505 -14.53 8.69 -26.68
N TYR A 506 -14.14 7.43 -26.52
CA TYR A 506 -13.23 7.01 -25.45
C TYR A 506 -11.87 7.71 -25.55
N ASP A 507 -11.25 7.72 -26.74
CA ASP A 507 -9.94 8.33 -26.98
C ASP A 507 -9.99 9.84 -26.72
N ASN A 508 -11.07 10.51 -27.14
CA ASN A 508 -11.28 11.93 -26.87
C ASN A 508 -11.36 12.21 -25.36
N LYS A 509 -12.17 11.45 -24.63
CA LYS A 509 -12.32 11.62 -23.17
C LYS A 509 -11.02 11.29 -22.42
N LEU A 510 -10.35 10.19 -22.76
CA LEU A 510 -9.08 9.81 -22.14
C LEU A 510 -8.00 10.85 -22.41
N GLY A 511 -7.88 11.30 -23.67
CA GLY A 511 -6.94 12.35 -24.05
C GLY A 511 -7.22 13.68 -23.34
N ASN A 512 -8.50 14.05 -23.15
CA ASN A 512 -8.85 15.25 -22.38
C ASN A 512 -8.46 15.13 -20.91
N LEU A 513 -8.61 13.95 -20.30
CA LEU A 513 -8.12 13.71 -18.94
C LEU A 513 -6.59 13.82 -18.89
N MET A 514 -5.89 13.24 -19.86
CA MET A 514 -4.43 13.32 -19.96
C MET A 514 -3.95 14.77 -20.08
N ASP A 515 -4.56 15.56 -20.96
CA ASP A 515 -4.23 16.98 -21.14
C ASP A 515 -4.55 17.80 -19.90
N TYR A 516 -5.71 17.55 -19.27
CA TYR A 516 -6.13 18.24 -18.04
C TYR A 516 -5.14 18.03 -16.90
N TYR A 517 -4.68 16.80 -16.67
CA TYR A 517 -3.73 16.48 -15.61
C TYR A 517 -2.25 16.65 -16.03
N GLY A 518 -2.00 16.92 -17.32
CA GLY A 518 -0.65 17.02 -17.89
C GLY A 518 0.12 15.69 -17.90
N ILE A 519 -0.58 14.56 -18.06
CA ILE A 519 0.00 13.22 -18.15
C ILE A 519 0.29 12.91 -19.62
N LYS A 520 1.48 12.39 -19.91
CA LYS A 520 1.95 12.24 -21.29
C LYS A 520 1.55 10.93 -21.94
N THR A 521 1.43 9.85 -21.16
CA THR A 521 1.24 8.50 -21.71
C THR A 521 -0.04 7.86 -21.18
N GLU A 522 -0.68 7.06 -22.03
CA GLU A 522 -1.85 6.27 -21.67
C GLU A 522 -1.56 5.36 -20.47
N ALA A 523 -0.39 4.72 -20.47
CA ALA A 523 -0.01 3.80 -19.41
C ALA A 523 0.12 4.47 -18.02
N GLU A 524 0.65 5.69 -17.95
CA GLU A 524 0.78 6.44 -16.69
C GLU A 524 -0.58 6.81 -16.10
N ILE A 525 -1.50 7.32 -16.93
CA ILE A 525 -2.84 7.71 -16.44
C ILE A 525 -3.64 6.50 -16.00
N LEU A 526 -3.55 5.38 -16.74
CA LEU A 526 -4.27 4.16 -16.39
C LEU A 526 -3.70 3.52 -15.13
N SER A 527 -2.37 3.35 -15.05
CA SER A 527 -1.72 2.69 -13.90
C SER A 527 -1.68 3.55 -12.64
N GLY A 528 -1.81 4.87 -12.76
CA GLY A 528 -1.50 5.82 -11.69
C GLY A 528 0.00 5.96 -11.41
N GLY A 529 0.84 5.27 -12.19
CA GLY A 529 2.31 5.28 -12.10
C GLY A 529 2.95 6.53 -12.71
N ILE A 530 2.42 7.71 -12.37
CA ILE A 530 2.82 9.00 -12.96
C ILE A 530 4.29 9.29 -12.66
N MET A 531 5.13 9.33 -13.70
CA MET A 531 6.58 9.49 -13.56
C MET A 531 6.99 10.95 -13.41
N LYS A 532 6.25 11.87 -14.05
CA LYS A 532 6.49 13.31 -13.98
C LYS A 532 5.15 14.05 -13.91
N ALA A 533 4.86 14.67 -12.77
CA ALA A 533 3.71 15.56 -12.64
C ALA A 533 4.00 16.91 -13.33
N SER A 534 2.96 17.54 -13.87
CA SER A 534 3.06 18.91 -14.39
C SER A 534 3.31 19.89 -13.23
N LYS A 535 3.71 21.13 -13.53
CA LYS A 535 3.97 22.16 -12.48
C LYS A 535 2.72 22.51 -11.66
N THR A 536 1.53 22.17 -12.15
CA THR A 536 0.24 22.58 -11.59
C THR A 536 -0.41 21.50 -10.73
N PHE A 537 -0.05 20.22 -10.91
CA PHE A 537 -0.68 19.08 -10.25
C PHE A 537 0.32 18.34 -9.34
N ASP A 538 -0.14 17.92 -8.16
CA ASP A 538 0.67 17.19 -7.18
C ASP A 538 0.36 15.70 -7.28
N ARG A 539 1.39 14.90 -7.63
CA ARG A 539 1.32 13.43 -7.74
C ARG A 539 0.65 12.77 -6.52
N ARG A 540 0.75 13.32 -5.31
CA ARG A 540 0.15 12.72 -4.10
C ARG A 540 -1.29 13.13 -3.87
N LYS A 541 -1.67 14.36 -4.21
CA LYS A 541 -3.01 14.89 -3.96
C LYS A 541 -4.00 14.49 -5.05
N ASP A 542 -3.53 14.42 -6.30
CA ASP A 542 -4.41 14.25 -7.45
C ASP A 542 -4.50 12.80 -7.95
N ALA A 543 -3.62 11.90 -7.48
CA ALA A 543 -3.63 10.49 -7.92
C ALA A 543 -4.95 9.77 -7.64
N GLU A 544 -5.61 10.06 -6.51
CA GLU A 544 -6.92 9.49 -6.21
C GLU A 544 -8.00 10.02 -7.16
N ALA A 545 -8.02 11.34 -7.40
CA ALA A 545 -8.94 11.98 -8.34
C ALA A 545 -8.77 11.43 -9.76
N ILE A 546 -7.52 11.28 -10.22
CA ILE A 546 -7.18 10.67 -11.52
C ILE A 546 -7.69 9.22 -11.57
N SER A 547 -7.42 8.43 -10.53
CA SER A 547 -7.89 7.03 -10.46
C SER A 547 -9.42 6.94 -10.51
N VAL A 548 -10.13 7.85 -9.85
CA VAL A 548 -11.60 7.94 -9.87
C VAL A 548 -12.10 8.33 -11.27
N ALA A 549 -11.49 9.33 -11.91
CA ALA A 549 -11.86 9.79 -13.24
C ALA A 549 -11.67 8.69 -14.30
N VAL A 550 -10.54 7.98 -14.28
CA VAL A 550 -10.27 6.85 -15.18
C VAL A 550 -11.26 5.71 -14.94
N ARG A 551 -11.57 5.40 -13.68
CA ARG A 551 -12.58 4.37 -13.34
C ARG A 551 -13.97 4.76 -13.83
N ALA A 552 -14.34 6.04 -13.72
CA ALA A 552 -15.60 6.57 -14.23
C ALA A 552 -15.69 6.42 -15.76
N LEU A 553 -14.64 6.79 -16.49
CA LEU A 553 -14.57 6.63 -17.95
C LEU A 553 -14.74 5.16 -18.37
N ARG A 554 -14.05 4.23 -17.70
CA ARG A 554 -14.20 2.79 -17.97
C ARG A 554 -15.59 2.27 -17.68
N LYS A 555 -16.21 2.73 -16.59
CA LYS A 555 -17.59 2.39 -16.26
C LYS A 555 -18.55 2.91 -17.32
N GLU A 556 -18.30 4.10 -17.84
CA GLU A 556 -19.07 4.69 -18.93
C GLU A 556 -18.93 3.85 -20.21
N ALA A 557 -17.70 3.48 -20.59
CA ALA A 557 -17.45 2.58 -21.73
C ALA A 557 -18.18 1.24 -21.57
N ARG A 558 -18.08 0.59 -20.40
CA ARG A 558 -18.86 -0.62 -20.10
C ARG A 558 -20.38 -0.42 -20.19
N THR A 559 -20.86 0.81 -20.00
CA THR A 559 -22.29 1.13 -20.16
C THR A 559 -22.65 1.25 -21.63
N TRP A 560 -21.81 1.88 -22.46
CA TRP A 560 -22.00 1.93 -23.92
C TRP A 560 -22.11 0.52 -24.51
N PHE A 561 -21.22 -0.39 -24.09
CA PHE A 561 -21.22 -1.79 -24.51
C PHE A 561 -22.55 -2.52 -24.24
N LYS A 562 -23.27 -2.14 -23.18
CA LYS A 562 -24.51 -2.79 -22.74
C LYS A 562 -25.80 -2.16 -23.31
N ARG A 563 -25.72 -1.10 -24.11
CA ARG A 563 -26.90 -0.31 -24.53
C ARG A 563 -27.87 -1.06 -25.46
N ARG A 564 -27.46 -2.14 -26.12
CA ARG A 564 -28.36 -3.04 -26.87
C ARG A 564 -28.56 -4.33 -26.08
N ASN A 565 -29.82 -4.65 -25.75
CA ASN A 565 -30.25 -5.75 -24.85
C ASN A 565 -30.07 -7.17 -25.41
N ASP A 566 -29.33 -7.36 -26.49
CA ASP A 566 -29.09 -8.67 -27.07
C ASP A 566 -27.92 -9.35 -26.35
N ILE A 567 -28.28 -10.24 -25.41
CA ILE A 567 -27.33 -11.01 -24.60
C ILE A 567 -26.43 -11.90 -25.48
N ASP A 568 -26.92 -12.32 -26.65
CA ASP A 568 -26.20 -13.18 -27.60
C ASP A 568 -25.12 -12.44 -28.41
N ASP A 569 -25.09 -11.10 -28.40
CA ASP A 569 -24.19 -10.29 -29.26
C ASP A 569 -22.93 -9.78 -28.53
N MET A 570 -22.64 -10.24 -27.31
CA MET A 570 -21.54 -9.67 -26.51
C MET A 570 -20.15 -9.99 -27.09
N LEU A 571 -19.94 -11.22 -27.59
CA LEU A 571 -18.62 -11.61 -28.13
C LEU A 571 -18.29 -10.90 -29.46
N PRO A 572 -19.21 -10.84 -30.46
CA PRO A 572 -18.99 -10.06 -31.68
C PRO A 572 -18.72 -8.58 -31.42
N LYS A 573 -19.43 -7.94 -30.48
CA LYS A 573 -19.17 -6.54 -30.08
C LYS A 573 -17.78 -6.36 -29.48
N ALA A 574 -17.36 -7.25 -28.58
CA ALA A 574 -16.03 -7.17 -27.97
C ALA A 574 -14.92 -7.38 -29.01
N SER A 575 -15.14 -8.31 -29.95
CA SER A 575 -14.27 -8.53 -31.09
C SER A 575 -14.15 -7.28 -31.98
N ALA A 576 -15.27 -6.62 -32.30
CA ALA A 576 -15.26 -5.36 -33.05
C ALA A 576 -14.48 -4.25 -32.33
N TRP A 577 -14.63 -4.12 -31.00
CA TRP A 577 -13.87 -3.16 -30.19
C TRP A 577 -12.37 -3.45 -30.25
N TYR A 578 -11.97 -4.73 -30.21
CA TYR A 578 -10.58 -5.13 -30.40
C TYR A 578 -10.10 -4.79 -31.83
N HIS A 579 -10.87 -5.14 -32.85
CA HIS A 579 -10.54 -4.93 -34.26
C HIS A 579 -10.26 -3.46 -34.58
N VAL A 580 -11.20 -2.55 -34.26
CA VAL A 580 -11.04 -1.12 -34.53
C VAL A 580 -9.90 -0.48 -33.72
N THR A 581 -9.44 -1.15 -32.65
CA THR A 581 -8.31 -0.67 -31.84
C THR A 581 -6.96 -1.19 -32.33
N TYR A 582 -6.85 -2.47 -32.67
CA TYR A 582 -5.58 -3.14 -32.94
C TYR A 582 -5.30 -3.36 -34.42
N HIS A 583 -6.31 -3.36 -35.29
CA HIS A 583 -6.11 -3.68 -36.70
C HIS A 583 -5.33 -2.56 -37.43
N PRO A 584 -4.31 -2.88 -38.26
CA PRO A 584 -3.43 -1.89 -38.88
C PRO A 584 -4.09 -0.87 -39.84
N THR A 585 -5.33 -1.11 -40.25
CA THR A 585 -6.12 -0.18 -41.07
C THR A 585 -6.69 0.99 -40.25
N TYR A 586 -6.93 0.78 -38.96
CA TYR A 586 -7.47 1.79 -38.04
C TYR A 586 -6.38 2.56 -37.29
N TRP A 587 -5.12 2.14 -37.43
CA TRP A 587 -4.00 2.84 -36.80
C TRP A 587 -3.88 4.27 -37.34
N GLY A 588 -3.94 5.25 -36.43
CA GLY A 588 -3.89 6.67 -36.77
C GLY A 588 -5.20 7.25 -37.30
N CYS A 589 -6.31 6.50 -37.28
CA CYS A 589 -7.62 7.01 -37.66
C CYS A 589 -8.29 7.86 -36.56
N TYR A 590 -7.82 7.74 -35.31
CA TYR A 590 -8.32 8.47 -34.14
C TYR A 590 -7.46 9.68 -33.81
N ASN A 591 -7.95 10.57 -32.94
CA ASN A 591 -7.23 11.76 -32.46
C ASN A 591 -6.70 12.68 -33.58
N GLN A 592 -7.35 12.70 -34.75
CA GLN A 592 -6.90 13.47 -35.91
C GLN A 592 -6.79 14.96 -35.57
N GLY A 593 -5.62 15.55 -35.81
CA GLY A 593 -5.34 16.96 -35.52
C GLY A 593 -4.97 17.28 -34.05
N LEU A 594 -5.08 16.32 -33.12
CA LEU A 594 -4.84 16.56 -31.69
C LEU A 594 -3.40 16.25 -31.23
N LYS A 595 -2.51 15.78 -32.12
CA LYS A 595 -1.12 15.35 -31.81
C LYS A 595 -1.03 14.37 -30.62
N ARG A 596 -2.03 13.49 -30.47
CA ARG A 596 -2.06 12.44 -29.46
C ARG A 596 -1.64 11.10 -30.09
N ASP A 597 -1.13 10.19 -29.25
CA ASP A 597 -0.79 8.83 -29.67
C ASP A 597 -2.05 8.00 -29.99
N HIS A 598 -1.86 6.83 -30.61
CA HIS A 598 -2.92 5.84 -30.81
C HIS A 598 -3.15 5.05 -29.52
N PHE A 599 -4.28 5.27 -28.86
CA PHE A 599 -4.61 4.61 -27.59
C PHE A 599 -5.15 3.20 -27.80
N ILE A 600 -4.77 2.28 -26.90
CA ILE A 600 -5.02 0.84 -27.01
C ILE A 600 -5.78 0.22 -25.82
N SER A 601 -6.15 1.01 -24.81
CA SER A 601 -6.86 0.50 -23.63
C SER A 601 -8.37 0.32 -23.78
N PHE A 602 -8.98 0.91 -24.81
CA PHE A 602 -10.43 0.86 -25.04
C PHE A 602 -11.05 -0.54 -24.96
N PRO A 603 -10.59 -1.55 -25.72
CA PRO A 603 -11.22 -2.88 -25.73
C PRO A 603 -11.05 -3.60 -24.39
N TRP A 604 -10.00 -3.29 -23.64
CA TRP A 604 -9.75 -3.85 -22.30
C TRP A 604 -10.73 -3.32 -21.24
N CYS A 605 -11.59 -2.34 -21.58
CA CYS A 605 -12.76 -2.00 -20.77
C CYS A 605 -13.77 -3.15 -20.68
N VAL A 606 -13.73 -4.12 -21.61
CA VAL A 606 -14.55 -5.34 -21.61
C VAL A 606 -13.69 -6.60 -21.61
N TYR A 607 -12.56 -6.55 -20.88
CA TYR A 607 -11.57 -7.64 -20.83
C TYR A 607 -12.18 -9.02 -20.54
N ASP A 608 -13.24 -9.08 -19.75
CA ASP A 608 -13.95 -10.32 -19.43
C ASP A 608 -14.45 -11.05 -20.68
N GLN A 609 -14.97 -10.32 -21.67
CA GLN A 609 -15.45 -10.88 -22.93
C GLN A 609 -14.28 -11.28 -23.85
N LEU A 610 -13.24 -10.46 -23.95
CA LEU A 610 -12.04 -10.78 -24.75
C LEU A 610 -11.33 -12.05 -24.25
N ILE A 611 -11.21 -12.17 -22.92
CA ILE A 611 -10.63 -13.37 -22.28
C ILE A 611 -11.52 -14.60 -22.51
N GLN A 612 -12.84 -14.44 -22.58
CA GLN A 612 -13.74 -15.53 -22.92
C GLN A 612 -13.51 -16.02 -24.36
N ILE A 613 -13.46 -15.11 -25.34
CA ILE A 613 -13.16 -15.45 -26.76
C ILE A 613 -11.87 -16.29 -26.84
N LYS A 614 -10.83 -15.85 -26.13
CA LYS A 614 -9.55 -16.56 -26.11
C LYS A 614 -9.61 -17.95 -25.52
N LYS A 615 -10.35 -18.13 -24.41
CA LYS A 615 -10.53 -19.44 -23.80
C LYS A 615 -11.29 -20.39 -24.73
N GLU A 616 -12.33 -19.92 -25.39
CA GLU A 616 -13.12 -20.73 -26.33
C GLU A 616 -12.28 -21.18 -27.53
N LYS A 617 -11.50 -20.28 -28.14
CA LYS A 617 -10.59 -20.63 -29.23
C LYS A 617 -9.48 -21.59 -28.80
N ALA A 618 -8.95 -21.43 -27.59
CA ALA A 618 -7.95 -22.35 -27.04
C ALA A 618 -8.50 -23.77 -26.82
N LEU A 619 -9.76 -23.91 -26.40
CA LEU A 619 -10.46 -25.18 -26.25
C LEU A 619 -10.75 -25.87 -27.60
N ASN A 620 -10.99 -25.09 -28.65
CA ASN A 620 -11.32 -25.57 -29.99
C ASN A 620 -10.10 -25.91 -30.87
N ARG A 621 -8.86 -25.74 -30.36
CA ARG A 621 -7.66 -26.19 -31.08
C ARG A 621 -7.56 -27.73 -31.03
N PRO A 622 -7.46 -28.42 -32.18
CA PRO A 622 -7.31 -29.88 -32.19
C PRO A 622 -6.07 -30.29 -31.39
N VAL A 623 -6.24 -31.30 -30.54
CA VAL A 623 -5.23 -31.86 -29.63
C VAL A 623 -4.06 -32.45 -30.42
N LEU A 624 -3.13 -31.59 -30.85
CA LEU A 624 -1.86 -32.00 -31.45
C LEU A 624 -0.64 -31.49 -30.69
N ASN A 625 -0.82 -30.73 -29.60
CA ASN A 625 0.31 -30.18 -28.82
C ASN A 625 0.22 -30.34 -27.29
N LEU A 626 -0.77 -31.07 -26.77
CA LEU A 626 -0.86 -31.37 -25.33
C LEU A 626 0.17 -32.42 -24.86
N SER A 627 0.76 -33.19 -25.78
CA SER A 627 1.88 -34.09 -25.45
C SER A 627 3.19 -33.33 -25.22
N SER A 628 3.40 -32.19 -25.88
CA SER A 628 4.60 -31.35 -25.74
C SER A 628 4.60 -30.58 -24.42
N LEU A 629 3.47 -30.03 -23.99
CA LEU A 629 3.39 -29.27 -22.73
C LEU A 629 3.48 -30.18 -21.49
N ARG A 630 2.85 -31.37 -21.52
CA ARG A 630 3.03 -32.39 -20.47
C ARG A 630 4.45 -32.96 -20.45
N ALA A 631 5.07 -33.19 -21.62
CA ALA A 631 6.44 -33.69 -21.71
C ALA A 631 7.48 -32.65 -21.24
N GLN A 632 7.27 -31.35 -21.51
CA GLN A 632 8.15 -30.29 -21.03
C GLN A 632 8.02 -30.03 -19.52
N LEU A 633 6.83 -30.23 -18.95
CA LEU A 633 6.62 -30.16 -17.50
C LEU A 633 7.19 -31.39 -16.77
N SER A 634 7.16 -32.59 -17.38
CA SER A 634 7.73 -33.80 -16.78
C SER A 634 9.26 -33.90 -16.91
N HIS A 635 9.88 -33.38 -17.97
CA HIS A 635 11.34 -33.51 -18.17
C HIS A 635 12.18 -32.58 -17.29
N LYS A 636 11.61 -31.51 -16.71
CA LYS A 636 12.32 -30.63 -15.77
C LYS A 636 12.28 -31.12 -14.31
N LEU A 637 11.47 -32.13 -13.99
CA LEU A 637 11.35 -32.72 -12.66
C LEU A 637 12.32 -33.90 -12.41
N VAL A 638 13.22 -34.23 -13.35
CA VAL A 638 14.19 -35.33 -13.19
C VAL A 638 15.65 -34.84 -13.12
N LEU A 639 15.92 -33.54 -13.25
CA LEU A 639 17.27 -32.98 -13.10
C LEU A 639 17.25 -31.65 -12.34
N LYS A 640 17.05 -31.72 -11.02
CA LYS A 640 17.78 -30.94 -10.01
C LYS A 640 17.46 -31.41 -8.60
#